data_AF-A0A542LUZ1-F1
#
_entry.id   AF-A0A542LUZ1-F1
#
_cell.length_a   1.000
_cell.length_b   1.000
_cell.length_c   1.000
_cell.angle_alpha   90.00
_cell.angle_beta   90.00
_cell.angle_gamma   90.00
#
_symmetry.space_group_name_H-M   'P 1'
#
loop_
_entity.id
_entity.type
_entity.pdbx_description
1 polymer ?
#
loop_
_entity_poly.entity_id
_entity_poly.type
_entity_poly.pdbx_seq_one_letter_code
_entity_poly.pdbx_strand_id
1 'polypeptide(L)'
;MNANTDLSRRRLLRLLGATPMLPIGAGSVAAMLSACGGGDDSPASTTPPTQTTPTVTLAGVSFSAMAAPSLADAAAMATTTVGSTMTVNFSDSSKLDFKLSYKPFFITGDAVPNGSGGTIVAGGYYDINNKPIIDTTVAGSERQFFSDSPDGTSLLTVPNASVAGIKGNPVFAVVQFEYTSFAQDAKTDMYGRLPSPIAVLTLDQDKSSGKLSLVKYHNVDTSGVNGLWITCGASLSPWGTHLSSEEYEPNAFTAASDAQFKAYSKNLYGDETKANPYNYGHLPEITVNPDGTGSIKKHYCMGRISHELVQVMGDNRTVLMGDDATNSGYFVFVADKEKDLSSGSLYVAKVGAGFSLDPAAAAAPLTWIKLGSATSDEIRALAASTKPTDIMDVRTADPQDATYSKVTSNGRVEWLKLKQGMEKAAAFLETHRYAALVGASMGFTKMEGTTVNLKDKVAYSALANCNGSMVAGSSTNVPGNGISIPKALTAGAVMMLNLKGGQKDIAGGTINSEWMPVDTKALLVGEDIAADALGNTANPDKIASPDNLKFSEKMRTLFIGEDSGNHVNNFLWAYNVDTKALTRILSTPSGAESTGLHAVDDINGWTYIMSNFQHPGDWSSSLHAKVKDTLDPLVKANYKNKFGAAVGYLTADLSQFKLAKA
;
A
#
# COMPACT_ATOMS: atom_id res chain seq x y z
N MET A 1 -43.43 31.97 24.86
CA MET A 1 -42.09 31.47 25.25
C MET A 1 -41.41 30.99 23.98
N ASN A 2 -40.49 31.79 23.45
CA ASN A 2 -39.81 31.51 22.18
C ASN A 2 -38.69 30.49 22.42
N ALA A 3 -38.79 29.32 21.80
CA ALA A 3 -37.73 28.33 21.79
C ALA A 3 -36.72 28.69 20.68
N ASN A 4 -35.52 29.07 21.10
CA ASN A 4 -34.38 29.39 20.24
C ASN A 4 -34.00 28.21 19.33
N THR A 5 -34.28 28.35 18.03
CA THR A 5 -33.82 27.45 16.95
C THR A 5 -32.37 27.73 16.52
N ASP A 6 -31.71 28.73 17.10
CA ASP A 6 -30.36 29.18 16.72
C ASP A 6 -29.21 28.42 17.43
N LEU A 7 -29.54 27.52 18.36
CA LEU A 7 -28.58 26.76 19.16
C LEU A 7 -28.03 25.48 18.47
N SER A 8 -28.71 24.96 17.43
CA SER A 8 -28.22 23.75 16.72
C SER A 8 -27.14 24.08 15.68
N ARG A 9 -27.29 25.19 14.97
CA ARG A 9 -26.37 25.60 13.88
C ARG A 9 -25.01 26.05 14.41
N ARG A 10 -24.97 26.77 15.55
CA ARG A 10 -23.71 27.13 16.22
C ARG A 10 -22.99 25.95 16.85
N ARG A 11 -23.71 24.91 17.29
CA ARG A 11 -23.11 23.65 17.76
C ARG A 11 -22.48 22.88 16.60
N LEU A 12 -23.20 22.82 15.48
CA LEU A 12 -22.74 22.18 14.26
C LEU A 12 -21.47 22.87 13.72
N LEU A 13 -21.47 24.20 13.59
CA LEU A 13 -20.32 24.98 13.10
C LEU A 13 -19.08 24.92 14.01
N ARG A 14 -19.25 24.66 15.31
CA ARG A 14 -18.14 24.47 16.27
C ARG A 14 -17.53 23.06 16.20
N LEU A 15 -18.30 22.06 15.78
CA LEU A 15 -17.85 20.68 15.62
C LEU A 15 -16.91 20.51 14.40
N LEU A 16 -17.11 21.34 13.37
CA LEU A 16 -16.43 21.25 12.08
C LEU A 16 -14.95 21.70 12.08
N GLY A 17 -14.47 22.29 13.18
CA GLY A 17 -13.10 22.83 13.26
C GLY A 17 -12.00 21.82 13.59
N ALA A 18 -12.33 20.57 13.90
CA ALA A 18 -11.36 19.59 14.40
C ALA A 18 -11.68 18.11 14.06
N THR A 19 -12.62 17.84 13.14
CA THR A 19 -13.12 16.48 12.85
C THR A 19 -12.49 15.84 11.60
N PRO A 20 -12.21 14.53 11.60
CA PRO A 20 -12.29 13.74 10.38
C PRO A 20 -13.76 13.67 9.96
N MET A 21 -14.16 14.39 8.90
CA MET A 21 -15.55 14.33 8.43
C MET A 21 -15.66 13.28 7.35
N LEU A 22 -16.36 12.19 7.64
CA LEU A 22 -17.05 11.45 6.59
C LEU A 22 -18.26 12.28 6.11
N PRO A 23 -18.79 12.02 4.91
CA PRO A 23 -19.67 12.92 4.16
C PRO A 23 -20.97 13.39 4.87
N ILE A 24 -20.90 14.32 5.83
CA ILE A 24 -22.03 15.02 6.47
C ILE A 24 -21.65 16.49 6.75
N GLY A 25 -22.27 17.44 6.06
CA GLY A 25 -21.82 18.85 6.03
C GLY A 25 -22.47 19.83 7.02
N ALA A 26 -21.92 21.05 7.07
CA ALA A 26 -22.66 22.34 7.05
C ALA A 26 -21.75 23.59 7.00
N GLY A 27 -21.81 24.35 5.89
CA GLY A 27 -21.78 25.83 5.88
C GLY A 27 -20.50 26.58 6.30
N SER A 28 -19.83 27.18 5.33
CA SER A 28 -18.74 28.17 5.46
C SER A 28 -19.16 29.50 6.09
N VAL A 29 -18.26 30.12 6.88
CA VAL A 29 -18.00 31.59 6.88
C VAL A 29 -16.55 31.86 7.30
N ALA A 30 -15.79 32.54 6.43
CA ALA A 30 -14.51 33.16 6.75
C ALA A 30 -14.72 34.61 7.22
N ALA A 31 -13.90 35.08 8.16
CA ALA A 31 -13.59 36.50 8.31
C ALA A 31 -12.24 36.68 9.00
N MET A 32 -11.23 37.10 8.24
CA MET A 32 -10.05 37.77 8.77
C MET A 32 -10.42 39.22 9.11
N LEU A 33 -9.93 39.75 10.23
CA LEU A 33 -9.68 41.17 10.41
C LEU A 33 -8.51 41.34 11.39
N SER A 34 -7.40 41.84 10.86
CA SER A 34 -6.31 42.49 11.58
C SER A 34 -6.73 43.93 11.90
N ALA A 35 -6.48 44.41 13.13
CA ALA A 35 -6.30 45.83 13.42
C ALA A 35 -5.46 46.04 14.69
N CYS A 36 -4.53 46.99 14.58
CA CYS A 36 -3.50 47.40 15.53
C CYS A 36 -4.03 48.08 16.80
N GLY A 37 -3.17 48.16 17.82
CA GLY A 37 -3.48 48.68 19.15
C GLY A 37 -3.31 50.19 19.39
N GLY A 38 -3.35 50.54 20.69
CA GLY A 38 -2.90 51.80 21.29
C GLY A 38 -3.98 52.64 21.99
N GLY A 39 -3.80 52.94 23.28
CA GLY A 39 -4.32 54.13 23.95
C GLY A 39 -5.17 53.93 25.22
N ASP A 40 -4.71 54.53 26.33
CA ASP A 40 -5.14 54.42 27.73
C ASP A 40 -6.51 55.06 28.12
N ASP A 41 -6.91 54.73 29.36
CA ASP A 41 -7.80 55.37 30.33
C ASP A 41 -9.23 54.82 30.60
N SER A 42 -9.45 54.51 31.89
CA SER A 42 -10.47 53.64 32.52
C SER A 42 -11.88 54.27 32.61
N PRO A 43 -12.98 53.49 32.86
CA PRO A 43 -13.31 53.00 34.21
C PRO A 43 -13.87 51.56 34.28
N ALA A 44 -13.81 50.99 35.49
CA ALA A 44 -14.17 49.62 35.84
C ALA A 44 -15.51 49.14 35.25
N SER A 45 -15.43 48.13 34.38
CA SER A 45 -16.58 47.36 33.89
C SER A 45 -16.72 46.08 34.72
N THR A 46 -17.84 45.95 35.42
CA THR A 46 -18.32 44.73 36.09
C THR A 46 -18.93 43.76 35.08
N THR A 47 -18.18 43.39 34.03
CA THR A 47 -18.58 42.27 33.18
C THR A 47 -18.25 40.96 33.90
N PRO A 48 -19.22 40.04 34.08
CA PRO A 48 -18.90 38.67 34.47
C PRO A 48 -17.89 38.10 33.46
N PRO A 49 -16.90 37.28 33.87
CA PRO A 49 -16.01 36.65 32.91
C PRO A 49 -16.89 35.93 31.89
N THR A 50 -16.78 36.33 30.62
CA THR A 50 -17.41 35.61 29.52
C THR A 50 -16.95 34.18 29.65
N GLN A 51 -17.88 33.30 30.04
CA GLN A 51 -17.66 31.88 30.18
C GLN A 51 -17.38 31.38 28.76
N THR A 52 -16.12 31.38 28.36
CA THR A 52 -15.68 30.80 27.09
C THR A 52 -15.98 29.32 27.21
N THR A 53 -17.11 28.89 26.63
CA THR A 53 -17.43 27.48 26.52
C THR A 53 -16.24 26.79 25.84
N PRO A 54 -15.66 25.73 26.44
CA PRO A 54 -14.53 25.04 25.84
C PRO A 54 -14.86 24.63 24.41
N THR A 55 -13.90 24.79 23.50
CA THR A 55 -14.04 24.29 22.12
C THR A 55 -14.19 22.78 22.17
N VAL A 56 -15.24 22.25 21.53
CA VAL A 56 -15.46 20.80 21.40
C VAL A 56 -14.40 20.25 20.43
N THR A 57 -13.70 19.19 20.85
CA THR A 57 -12.62 18.56 20.09
C THR A 57 -12.93 17.09 19.85
N LEU A 58 -12.32 16.50 18.82
CA LEU A 58 -12.34 15.05 18.65
C LEU A 58 -11.73 14.37 19.89
N ALA A 59 -12.45 13.40 20.45
CA ALA A 59 -11.97 12.57 21.55
C ALA A 59 -11.54 11.17 21.07
N GLY A 60 -12.14 10.64 20.00
CA GLY A 60 -11.71 9.38 19.41
C GLY A 60 -12.68 8.83 18.37
N VAL A 61 -12.23 7.84 17.60
CA VAL A 61 -13.02 7.15 16.59
C VAL A 61 -13.06 5.66 16.91
N SER A 62 -14.22 5.04 16.75
CA SER A 62 -14.43 3.60 16.92
C SER A 62 -15.24 3.03 15.77
N PHE A 63 -15.09 1.73 15.50
CA PHE A 63 -15.85 1.02 14.49
C PHE A 63 -16.69 -0.08 15.16
N SER A 64 -17.92 -0.30 14.67
CA SER A 64 -18.69 -1.48 15.04
C SER A 64 -18.24 -2.67 14.18
N ALA A 65 -18.13 -3.85 14.78
CA ALA A 65 -17.76 -5.06 14.05
C ALA A 65 -18.86 -5.51 13.08
N MET A 66 -18.43 -6.06 11.93
CA MET A 66 -19.28 -6.88 11.06
C MET A 66 -18.82 -8.35 11.12
N ALA A 67 -19.78 -9.28 11.02
CA ALA A 67 -19.49 -10.70 10.91
C ALA A 67 -18.89 -11.04 9.54
N ALA A 68 -18.16 -12.16 9.44
CA ALA A 68 -17.71 -12.69 8.16
C ALA A 68 -18.95 -13.20 7.40
N PRO A 69 -19.06 -12.93 6.08
CA PRO A 69 -20.11 -13.51 5.26
C PRO A 69 -20.08 -15.04 5.27
N SER A 70 -21.22 -15.67 4.97
CA SER A 70 -21.34 -17.14 4.92
C SER A 70 -22.28 -17.56 3.80
N LEU A 71 -22.33 -18.87 3.49
CA LEU A 71 -23.21 -19.41 2.46
C LEU A 71 -24.72 -19.20 2.72
N ALA A 72 -25.11 -18.78 3.94
CA ALA A 72 -26.48 -18.33 4.20
C ALA A 72 -26.84 -17.05 3.41
N ASP A 73 -25.84 -16.26 3.02
CA ASP A 73 -25.93 -15.13 2.09
C ASP A 73 -24.77 -15.18 1.09
N ALA A 74 -24.86 -16.10 0.13
CA ALA A 74 -23.85 -16.29 -0.90
C ALA A 74 -23.60 -15.02 -1.75
N ALA A 75 -24.60 -14.14 -1.88
CA ALA A 75 -24.43 -12.89 -2.63
C ALA A 75 -23.47 -11.92 -1.92
N ALA A 76 -23.52 -11.85 -0.59
CA ALA A 76 -22.58 -11.08 0.21
C ALA A 76 -21.14 -11.64 0.14
N MET A 77 -20.96 -12.96 0.01
CA MET A 77 -19.64 -13.56 -0.23
C MET A 77 -19.10 -13.24 -1.62
N ALA A 78 -19.97 -13.07 -2.62
CA ALA A 78 -19.59 -12.81 -4.01
C ALA A 78 -19.49 -11.32 -4.38
N THR A 79 -19.55 -10.42 -3.40
CA THR A 79 -19.47 -8.95 -3.57
C THR A 79 -18.69 -8.30 -2.44
N THR A 80 -18.26 -7.05 -2.63
CA THR A 80 -17.74 -6.23 -1.54
C THR A 80 -18.84 -5.90 -0.54
N THR A 81 -18.71 -6.38 0.70
CA THR A 81 -19.71 -6.19 1.76
C THR A 81 -19.16 -5.30 2.88
N VAL A 82 -19.97 -4.33 3.30
CA VAL A 82 -19.67 -3.42 4.42
C VAL A 82 -20.87 -3.39 5.36
N GLY A 83 -20.66 -3.77 6.62
CA GLY A 83 -21.69 -3.80 7.67
C GLY A 83 -21.40 -2.90 8.87
N SER A 84 -20.27 -2.22 8.87
CA SER A 84 -19.76 -1.47 10.03
C SER A 84 -20.29 -0.04 10.09
N THR A 85 -20.36 0.51 11.30
CA THR A 85 -20.62 1.92 11.59
C THR A 85 -19.36 2.53 12.19
N MET A 86 -18.93 3.68 11.67
CA MET A 86 -17.90 4.51 12.28
C MET A 86 -18.56 5.48 13.26
N THR A 87 -18.13 5.47 14.51
CA THR A 87 -18.59 6.38 15.56
C THR A 87 -17.48 7.37 15.90
N VAL A 88 -17.77 8.66 15.74
CA VAL A 88 -16.89 9.77 16.12
C VAL A 88 -17.34 10.31 17.46
N ASN A 89 -16.46 10.30 18.45
CA ASN A 89 -16.71 10.74 19.82
C ASN A 89 -16.02 12.09 20.07
N PHE A 90 -16.68 12.97 20.83
CA PHE A 90 -16.22 14.33 21.12
C PHE A 90 -15.95 14.57 22.60
N SER A 91 -15.16 15.60 22.91
CA SER A 91 -14.77 15.96 24.28
C SER A 91 -15.92 16.43 25.18
N ASP A 92 -17.05 16.84 24.59
CA ASP A 92 -18.29 17.14 25.31
C ASP A 92 -19.23 15.93 25.47
N SER A 93 -18.72 14.73 25.18
CA SER A 93 -19.42 13.44 25.18
C SER A 93 -20.49 13.27 24.09
N SER A 94 -20.64 14.22 23.17
CA SER A 94 -21.46 14.01 21.97
C SER A 94 -20.82 12.99 21.03
N LYS A 95 -21.65 12.40 20.15
CA LYS A 95 -21.22 11.37 19.19
C LYS A 95 -21.92 11.56 17.84
N LEU A 96 -21.24 11.13 16.77
CA LEU A 96 -21.80 11.04 15.42
C LEU A 96 -21.54 9.63 14.86
N ASP A 97 -22.58 9.01 14.34
CA ASP A 97 -22.52 7.67 13.75
C ASP A 97 -22.66 7.75 12.23
N PHE A 98 -21.77 7.06 11.53
CA PHE A 98 -21.70 6.99 10.08
C PHE A 98 -21.76 5.52 9.67
N LYS A 99 -22.92 5.07 9.18
CA LYS A 99 -23.03 3.73 8.59
C LYS A 99 -22.15 3.68 7.35
N LEU A 100 -21.17 2.78 7.32
CA LEU A 100 -20.24 2.67 6.20
C LEU A 100 -20.87 1.88 5.05
N SER A 101 -20.47 2.24 3.83
CA SER A 101 -20.76 1.50 2.60
C SER A 101 -19.60 1.61 1.61
N TYR A 102 -19.57 0.74 0.62
CA TYR A 102 -18.55 0.76 -0.42
C TYR A 102 -19.03 1.50 -1.66
N LYS A 103 -18.19 2.38 -2.22
CA LYS A 103 -18.49 3.08 -3.48
C LYS A 103 -17.34 2.94 -4.49
N PRO A 104 -17.53 2.18 -5.58
CA PRO A 104 -16.57 2.14 -6.67
C PRO A 104 -16.64 3.42 -7.52
N PHE A 105 -15.50 3.84 -8.06
CA PHE A 105 -15.44 4.79 -9.17
C PHE A 105 -15.78 4.12 -10.50
N PHE A 106 -15.29 2.89 -10.68
CA PHE A 106 -15.49 2.04 -11.87
C PHE A 106 -15.13 0.58 -11.54
N ILE A 107 -15.44 -0.33 -12.46
CA ILE A 107 -14.82 -1.66 -12.55
C ILE A 107 -13.81 -1.61 -13.70
N THR A 108 -12.61 -2.17 -13.52
CA THR A 108 -11.61 -2.22 -14.60
C THR A 108 -12.17 -2.86 -15.87
N GLY A 109 -11.74 -2.38 -17.02
CA GLY A 109 -12.34 -2.70 -18.32
C GLY A 109 -13.59 -1.88 -18.68
N ASP A 110 -14.10 -1.02 -17.78
CA ASP A 110 -15.09 -0.01 -18.15
C ASP A 110 -14.48 1.05 -19.08
N ALA A 111 -15.29 1.53 -20.03
CA ALA A 111 -14.97 2.74 -20.78
C ALA A 111 -15.32 3.97 -19.92
N VAL A 112 -14.29 4.69 -19.47
CA VAL A 112 -14.42 5.86 -18.58
C VAL A 112 -14.01 7.14 -19.30
N PRO A 113 -14.48 8.33 -18.86
CA PRO A 113 -14.16 9.58 -19.54
C PRO A 113 -12.65 9.87 -19.58
N ASN A 114 -12.12 10.25 -20.75
CA ASN A 114 -10.70 10.61 -20.92
C ASN A 114 -10.42 12.13 -20.73
N GLY A 115 -11.45 12.91 -20.40
CA GLY A 115 -11.36 14.36 -20.22
C GLY A 115 -11.25 15.19 -21.52
N SER A 116 -11.22 14.56 -22.69
CA SER A 116 -11.13 15.20 -24.02
C SER A 116 -12.38 14.97 -24.88
N GLY A 117 -13.51 14.65 -24.25
CA GLY A 117 -14.79 14.36 -24.93
C GLY A 117 -14.95 12.91 -25.41
N GLY A 118 -14.01 12.01 -25.12
CA GLY A 118 -14.09 10.59 -25.42
C GLY A 118 -13.92 9.70 -24.18
N THR A 119 -13.66 8.42 -24.42
CA THR A 119 -13.45 7.42 -23.36
C THR A 119 -12.09 6.74 -23.48
N ILE A 120 -11.68 6.06 -22.40
CA ILE A 120 -10.49 5.22 -22.28
C ILE A 120 -10.85 3.98 -21.45
N VAL A 121 -10.18 2.85 -21.68
CA VAL A 121 -10.39 1.62 -20.90
C VAL A 121 -9.68 1.76 -19.55
N ALA A 122 -10.43 1.68 -18.44
CA ALA A 122 -9.86 1.72 -17.10
C ALA A 122 -9.00 0.47 -16.84
N GLY A 123 -7.77 0.67 -16.37
CA GLY A 123 -6.79 -0.39 -16.13
C GLY A 123 -6.21 -0.99 -17.42
N GLY A 124 -6.37 -0.31 -18.57
CA GLY A 124 -5.89 -0.78 -19.87
C GLY A 124 -4.37 -0.78 -20.00
N TYR A 125 -3.81 -1.77 -20.70
CA TYR A 125 -2.37 -1.92 -20.92
C TYR A 125 -1.88 -1.20 -22.17
N TYR A 126 -0.64 -0.67 -22.09
CA TYR A 126 0.02 0.08 -23.17
C TYR A 126 1.46 -0.40 -23.40
N ASP A 127 1.89 -0.40 -24.66
CA ASP A 127 3.26 -0.72 -25.06
C ASP A 127 4.23 0.46 -24.82
N ILE A 128 5.50 0.29 -25.15
CA ILE A 128 6.53 1.33 -24.98
C ILE A 128 6.28 2.58 -25.83
N ASN A 129 5.44 2.48 -26.87
CA ASN A 129 5.05 3.59 -27.73
C ASN A 129 3.72 4.21 -27.28
N ASN A 130 3.26 3.86 -26.08
CA ASN A 130 2.01 4.30 -25.48
C ASN A 130 0.78 3.93 -26.34
N LYS A 131 0.83 2.78 -27.02
CA LYS A 131 -0.28 2.21 -27.79
C LYS A 131 -0.98 1.10 -27.00
N PRO A 132 -2.32 0.98 -27.05
CA PRO A 132 -3.05 -0.12 -26.43
C PRO A 132 -2.50 -1.50 -26.83
N ILE A 133 -2.25 -2.37 -25.86
CA ILE A 133 -1.91 -3.78 -26.12
C ILE A 133 -3.21 -4.55 -26.32
N ILE A 134 -3.35 -5.20 -27.48
CA ILE A 134 -4.57 -5.91 -27.89
C ILE A 134 -4.43 -7.40 -27.57
N ASP A 135 -5.41 -7.92 -26.85
CA ASP A 135 -5.65 -9.34 -26.65
C ASP A 135 -6.33 -9.93 -27.89
N THR A 136 -5.65 -10.90 -28.51
CA THR A 136 -6.11 -11.60 -29.71
C THR A 136 -6.33 -13.10 -29.47
N THR A 137 -6.42 -13.56 -28.21
CA THR A 137 -6.55 -14.99 -27.92
C THR A 137 -7.91 -15.56 -28.34
N VAL A 138 -8.91 -14.70 -28.55
CA VAL A 138 -10.26 -15.07 -29.03
C VAL A 138 -10.54 -14.33 -30.34
N ALA A 139 -10.44 -15.06 -31.46
CA ALA A 139 -10.66 -14.50 -32.79
C ALA A 139 -12.06 -13.89 -32.96
N GLY A 140 -12.13 -12.67 -33.49
CA GLY A 140 -13.37 -11.92 -33.69
C GLY A 140 -13.96 -11.31 -32.42
N SER A 141 -13.22 -11.33 -31.32
CA SER A 141 -13.59 -10.68 -30.04
C SER A 141 -12.41 -9.93 -29.43
N GLU A 142 -11.48 -9.48 -30.28
CA GLU A 142 -10.26 -8.77 -29.88
C GLU A 142 -10.61 -7.55 -29.02
N ARG A 143 -9.86 -7.37 -27.93
CA ARG A 143 -10.04 -6.24 -27.00
C ARG A 143 -8.69 -5.75 -26.50
N GLN A 144 -8.63 -4.54 -25.96
CA GLN A 144 -7.46 -4.14 -25.17
C GLN A 144 -7.35 -5.02 -23.92
N PHE A 145 -6.14 -5.45 -23.56
CA PHE A 145 -5.89 -6.01 -22.23
C PHE A 145 -6.24 -4.97 -21.16
N PHE A 146 -6.86 -5.40 -20.07
CA PHE A 146 -7.03 -4.60 -18.87
C PHE A 146 -6.89 -5.47 -17.63
N SER A 147 -6.45 -4.83 -16.56
CA SER A 147 -6.08 -5.52 -15.32
C SER A 147 -7.30 -5.89 -14.50
N ASP A 148 -7.35 -7.11 -13.99
CA ASP A 148 -8.22 -7.53 -12.88
C ASP A 148 -7.60 -7.25 -11.51
N SER A 149 -6.43 -6.60 -11.47
CA SER A 149 -5.63 -6.40 -10.27
C SER A 149 -5.26 -4.94 -9.98
N PRO A 150 -6.23 -4.06 -9.64
CA PRO A 150 -5.93 -2.75 -9.10
C PRO A 150 -5.41 -2.85 -7.67
N ASP A 151 -4.32 -2.15 -7.40
CA ASP A 151 -3.57 -2.26 -6.16
C ASP A 151 -3.32 -0.86 -5.57
N GLY A 152 -2.06 -0.52 -5.28
CA GLY A 152 -1.61 0.70 -4.65
C GLY A 152 -2.35 1.95 -5.11
N THR A 153 -2.95 2.66 -4.15
CA THR A 153 -3.74 3.86 -4.41
C THR A 153 -3.33 5.00 -3.48
N SER A 154 -3.30 6.23 -3.99
CA SER A 154 -3.13 7.44 -3.17
C SER A 154 -4.14 8.49 -3.56
N LEU A 155 -4.71 9.19 -2.57
CA LEU A 155 -5.64 10.30 -2.78
C LEU A 155 -4.96 11.59 -2.35
N LEU A 156 -5.01 12.62 -3.18
CA LEU A 156 -4.26 13.86 -2.97
C LEU A 156 -4.94 15.09 -3.59
N THR A 157 -4.44 16.26 -3.22
CA THR A 157 -4.77 17.54 -3.87
C THR A 157 -3.55 18.07 -4.59
N VAL A 158 -3.78 18.86 -5.64
CA VAL A 158 -2.73 19.56 -6.38
C VAL A 158 -3.00 21.06 -6.31
N PRO A 159 -2.03 21.88 -5.86
CA PRO A 159 -2.18 23.32 -5.84
C PRO A 159 -2.50 23.88 -7.22
N ASN A 160 -3.42 24.83 -7.29
CA ASN A 160 -3.85 25.50 -8.53
C ASN A 160 -4.41 24.55 -9.60
N ALA A 161 -4.91 23.38 -9.20
CA ALA A 161 -5.56 22.45 -10.11
C ALA A 161 -6.74 23.09 -10.85
N SER A 162 -6.79 22.87 -12.16
CA SER A 162 -7.84 23.35 -13.04
C SER A 162 -8.14 22.28 -14.08
N VAL A 163 -9.27 21.60 -13.90
CA VAL A 163 -9.71 20.53 -14.81
C VAL A 163 -11.16 20.78 -15.20
N ALA A 164 -11.45 20.69 -16.50
CA ALA A 164 -12.81 20.84 -17.01
C ALA A 164 -13.75 19.78 -16.41
N GLY A 165 -14.99 20.17 -16.09
CA GLY A 165 -16.03 19.27 -15.57
C GLY A 165 -16.12 19.20 -14.04
N ILE A 166 -15.17 19.78 -13.31
CA ILE A 166 -15.21 19.88 -11.85
C ILE A 166 -16.24 20.93 -11.41
N LYS A 167 -17.14 20.56 -10.49
CA LYS A 167 -18.19 21.44 -9.93
C LYS A 167 -17.89 21.81 -8.48
N GLY A 168 -17.36 20.85 -7.73
CA GLY A 168 -16.91 20.95 -6.36
C GLY A 168 -15.44 21.34 -6.26
N ASN A 169 -14.66 20.56 -5.51
CA ASN A 169 -13.21 20.72 -5.40
C ASN A 169 -12.51 19.64 -6.24
N PRO A 170 -11.43 19.98 -6.97
CA PRO A 170 -10.62 18.97 -7.64
C PRO A 170 -9.86 18.15 -6.62
N VAL A 171 -10.03 16.83 -6.68
CA VAL A 171 -9.26 15.84 -5.92
C VAL A 171 -8.70 14.84 -6.93
N PHE A 172 -7.52 14.29 -6.67
CA PHE A 172 -6.89 13.32 -7.54
C PHE A 172 -6.68 12.01 -6.81
N ALA A 173 -6.80 10.90 -7.52
CA ALA A 173 -6.23 9.63 -7.09
C ALA A 173 -5.18 9.16 -8.09
N VAL A 174 -4.12 8.51 -7.62
CA VAL A 174 -3.22 7.72 -8.48
C VAL A 174 -3.44 6.27 -8.12
N VAL A 175 -3.65 5.42 -9.12
CA VAL A 175 -3.97 3.99 -8.97
C VAL A 175 -3.05 3.21 -9.87
N GLN A 176 -2.34 2.23 -9.31
CA GLN A 176 -1.55 1.25 -10.07
C GLN A 176 -2.26 -0.08 -10.20
N PHE A 177 -1.84 -0.85 -11.19
CA PHE A 177 -2.48 -2.10 -11.59
C PHE A 177 -1.41 -3.16 -11.74
N GLU A 178 -1.36 -4.08 -10.78
CA GLU A 178 -0.25 -4.99 -10.56
C GLU A 178 -0.04 -5.93 -11.76
N TYR A 179 -1.07 -6.69 -12.12
CA TYR A 179 -1.02 -7.66 -13.23
C TYR A 179 -2.40 -7.94 -13.85
N THR A 180 -2.41 -8.83 -14.83
CA THR A 180 -3.64 -9.47 -15.36
C THR A 180 -3.51 -10.97 -15.17
N SER A 181 -4.50 -11.62 -14.58
CA SER A 181 -4.43 -13.06 -14.29
C SER A 181 -4.40 -13.91 -15.55
N PHE A 182 -5.36 -13.67 -16.46
CA PHE A 182 -5.53 -14.45 -17.68
C PHE A 182 -5.86 -13.58 -18.90
N ALA A 183 -5.49 -14.06 -20.08
CA ALA A 183 -6.04 -13.54 -21.34
C ALA A 183 -7.52 -13.90 -21.47
N GLN A 184 -8.19 -13.31 -22.47
CA GLN A 184 -9.63 -13.42 -22.71
C GLN A 184 -10.10 -14.86 -22.97
N ASP A 185 -9.21 -15.75 -23.41
CA ASP A 185 -9.49 -17.19 -23.55
C ASP A 185 -9.67 -17.93 -22.20
N ALA A 186 -9.41 -17.23 -21.08
CA ALA A 186 -9.44 -17.73 -19.71
C ALA A 186 -8.53 -18.96 -19.47
N LYS A 187 -7.46 -19.09 -20.27
CA LYS A 187 -6.51 -20.21 -20.22
C LYS A 187 -5.06 -19.74 -20.25
N THR A 188 -4.78 -18.72 -21.05
CA THR A 188 -3.43 -18.18 -21.19
C THR A 188 -3.11 -17.35 -19.96
N ASP A 189 -2.20 -17.85 -19.12
CA ASP A 189 -1.65 -17.14 -17.97
C ASP A 189 -0.94 -15.86 -18.40
N MET A 190 -1.23 -14.76 -17.70
CA MET A 190 -0.71 -13.42 -17.98
C MET A 190 0.00 -12.76 -16.80
N TYR A 191 0.12 -13.45 -15.66
CA TYR A 191 0.79 -12.92 -14.47
C TYR A 191 2.23 -12.46 -14.80
N GLY A 192 2.53 -11.18 -14.53
CA GLY A 192 3.82 -10.54 -14.81
C GLY A 192 4.26 -10.52 -16.29
N ARG A 193 3.34 -10.73 -17.25
CA ARG A 193 3.67 -10.75 -18.69
C ARG A 193 3.35 -9.46 -19.43
N LEU A 194 2.76 -8.48 -18.76
CA LEU A 194 2.38 -7.20 -19.34
C LEU A 194 3.00 -6.05 -18.51
N PRO A 195 3.29 -4.88 -19.11
CA PRO A 195 3.77 -3.72 -18.37
C PRO A 195 2.66 -3.12 -17.49
N SER A 196 2.86 -3.10 -16.18
CA SER A 196 1.85 -2.64 -15.22
C SER A 196 1.39 -1.20 -15.53
N PRO A 197 0.07 -0.98 -15.69
CA PRO A 197 -0.49 0.35 -15.90
C PRO A 197 -0.46 1.18 -14.61
N ILE A 198 -0.41 2.50 -14.75
CA ILE A 198 -0.69 3.44 -13.65
C ILE A 198 -1.45 4.64 -14.19
N ALA A 199 -2.45 5.09 -13.44
CA ALA A 199 -3.37 6.13 -13.90
C ALA A 199 -3.64 7.20 -12.86
N VAL A 200 -3.84 8.42 -13.35
CA VAL A 200 -4.39 9.55 -12.60
C VAL A 200 -5.89 9.60 -12.82
N LEU A 201 -6.64 9.56 -11.72
CA LEU A 201 -8.07 9.84 -11.68
C LEU A 201 -8.26 11.29 -11.23
N THR A 202 -8.97 12.08 -12.03
CA THR A 202 -9.51 13.36 -11.57
C THR A 202 -10.91 13.14 -11.03
N LEU A 203 -11.13 13.53 -9.78
CA LEU A 203 -12.37 13.36 -9.04
C LEU A 203 -12.99 14.73 -8.72
N ASP A 204 -14.30 14.84 -8.92
CA ASP A 204 -15.12 15.93 -8.41
C ASP A 204 -15.52 15.62 -6.96
N GLN A 205 -14.96 16.35 -6.00
CA GLN A 205 -15.36 16.27 -4.60
C GLN A 205 -16.49 17.25 -4.34
N ASP A 206 -17.70 16.73 -4.12
CA ASP A 206 -18.85 17.56 -3.79
C ASP A 206 -18.57 18.41 -2.54
N LYS A 207 -18.84 19.72 -2.57
CA LYS A 207 -18.48 20.62 -1.47
C LYS A 207 -19.34 20.43 -0.22
N SER A 208 -20.55 19.86 -0.36
CA SER A 208 -21.51 19.74 0.73
C SER A 208 -21.42 18.40 1.45
N SER A 209 -21.10 17.36 0.70
CA SER A 209 -21.02 16.00 1.15
C SER A 209 -19.60 15.47 1.08
N GLY A 210 -18.69 15.95 0.25
CA GLY A 210 -17.38 15.29 0.10
C GLY A 210 -17.45 13.99 -0.69
N LYS A 211 -18.60 13.64 -1.28
CA LYS A 211 -18.68 12.52 -2.21
C LYS A 211 -17.72 12.74 -3.39
N LEU A 212 -16.94 11.72 -3.73
CA LEU A 212 -16.03 11.72 -4.87
C LEU A 212 -16.71 11.10 -6.09
N SER A 213 -16.60 11.74 -7.26
CA SER A 213 -17.10 11.22 -8.52
C SER A 213 -16.05 11.36 -9.62
N LEU A 214 -15.83 10.31 -10.42
CA LEU A 214 -14.86 10.35 -11.52
C LEU A 214 -15.27 11.34 -12.61
N VAL A 215 -14.33 12.21 -12.99
CA VAL A 215 -14.47 13.18 -14.10
C VAL A 215 -13.54 12.85 -15.27
N LYS A 216 -12.32 12.41 -14.98
CA LYS A 216 -11.31 12.11 -16.00
C LYS A 216 -10.42 10.97 -15.52
N TYR A 217 -10.12 10.05 -16.43
CA TYR A 217 -9.09 9.02 -16.30
C TYR A 217 -7.94 9.36 -17.26
N HIS A 218 -6.71 9.31 -16.77
CA HIS A 218 -5.52 9.55 -17.57
C HIS A 218 -4.49 8.44 -17.32
N ASN A 219 -4.15 7.69 -18.37
CA ASN A 219 -3.00 6.77 -18.35
C ASN A 219 -1.70 7.58 -18.27
N VAL A 220 -0.84 7.27 -17.30
CA VAL A 220 0.48 7.90 -17.19
C VAL A 220 1.43 7.22 -18.19
N ASP A 221 2.11 8.01 -19.01
CA ASP A 221 3.09 7.50 -19.96
C ASP A 221 4.35 7.01 -19.23
N THR A 222 4.65 5.71 -19.32
CA THR A 222 5.79 5.06 -18.66
C THR A 222 6.99 4.83 -19.59
N SER A 223 6.92 5.29 -20.85
CA SER A 223 7.99 5.09 -21.83
C SER A 223 9.34 5.67 -21.38
N GLY A 224 9.32 6.83 -20.70
CA GLY A 224 10.52 7.49 -20.18
C GLY A 224 11.28 6.72 -19.09
N VAL A 225 10.64 5.70 -18.50
CA VAL A 225 11.20 4.83 -17.44
C VAL A 225 11.24 3.35 -17.84
N ASN A 226 11.13 3.05 -19.14
CA ASN A 226 11.21 1.71 -19.71
C ASN A 226 10.06 0.76 -19.32
N GLY A 227 8.86 1.30 -19.08
CA GLY A 227 7.72 0.54 -18.56
C GLY A 227 7.85 0.26 -17.06
N LEU A 228 6.77 -0.30 -16.49
CA LEU A 228 6.71 -0.73 -15.09
C LEU A 228 6.57 -2.25 -15.00
N TRP A 229 7.05 -2.81 -13.92
CA TRP A 229 7.07 -4.25 -13.65
C TRP A 229 6.34 -4.53 -12.34
N ILE A 230 5.23 -5.29 -12.40
CA ILE A 230 4.47 -5.83 -11.26
C ILE A 230 4.34 -4.79 -10.13
N THR A 231 3.57 -3.73 -10.38
CA THR A 231 3.43 -2.62 -9.44
C THR A 231 2.45 -2.97 -8.32
N CYS A 232 2.91 -3.13 -7.09
CA CYS A 232 2.15 -3.67 -5.97
C CYS A 232 1.51 -2.58 -5.08
N GLY A 233 1.82 -2.52 -3.79
CA GLY A 233 1.38 -1.46 -2.89
C GLY A 233 1.92 -0.05 -3.23
N ALA A 234 1.38 0.97 -2.55
CA ALA A 234 1.82 2.36 -2.75
C ALA A 234 1.68 3.22 -1.50
N SER A 235 2.37 4.35 -1.49
CA SER A 235 2.18 5.39 -0.48
C SER A 235 2.18 6.80 -1.07
N LEU A 236 1.65 7.75 -0.29
CA LEU A 236 1.72 9.17 -0.61
C LEU A 236 2.92 9.77 0.12
N SER A 237 3.82 10.42 -0.63
CA SER A 237 4.92 11.17 -0.06
C SER A 237 4.42 12.41 0.71
N PRO A 238 5.16 12.89 1.72
CA PRO A 238 4.84 14.15 2.41
C PRO A 238 4.85 15.40 1.50
N TRP A 239 5.37 15.29 0.27
CA TRP A 239 5.40 16.37 -0.72
C TRP A 239 4.35 16.19 -1.84
N GLY A 240 3.41 15.26 -1.68
CA GLY A 240 2.23 15.17 -2.54
C GLY A 240 2.45 14.44 -3.86
N THR A 241 3.29 13.42 -3.85
CA THR A 241 3.51 12.52 -4.99
C THR A 241 3.18 11.09 -4.60
N HIS A 242 2.76 10.30 -5.58
CA HIS A 242 2.48 8.88 -5.39
C HIS A 242 3.78 8.08 -5.54
N LEU A 243 4.17 7.39 -4.49
CA LEU A 243 5.30 6.46 -4.46
C LEU A 243 4.72 5.07 -4.74
N SER A 244 4.92 4.61 -5.97
CA SER A 244 4.54 3.28 -6.44
C SER A 244 5.56 2.25 -5.96
N SER A 245 5.55 1.04 -6.50
CA SER A 245 6.51 -0.02 -6.19
C SER A 245 6.69 -0.94 -7.40
N GLU A 246 7.79 -1.70 -7.45
CA GLU A 246 7.97 -2.77 -8.43
C GLU A 246 8.40 -4.01 -7.64
N GLU A 247 7.56 -5.04 -7.66
CA GLU A 247 7.71 -6.28 -6.90
C GLU A 247 8.35 -7.38 -7.76
N TYR A 248 8.91 -8.40 -7.12
CA TYR A 248 9.49 -9.62 -7.72
C TYR A 248 10.43 -9.32 -8.88
N GLU A 249 11.54 -8.65 -8.58
CA GLU A 249 12.46 -8.17 -9.60
C GLU A 249 12.98 -9.32 -10.50
N PRO A 250 13.02 -9.16 -11.84
CA PRO A 250 13.50 -10.24 -12.72
C PRO A 250 14.92 -10.66 -12.37
N ASN A 251 15.18 -11.96 -12.17
CA ASN A 251 16.53 -12.42 -11.87
C ASN A 251 17.46 -12.22 -13.08
N ALA A 252 18.40 -11.28 -12.98
CA ALA A 252 19.26 -10.88 -14.10
C ALA A 252 20.11 -12.03 -14.66
N PHE A 253 20.49 -13.03 -13.84
CA PHE A 253 21.28 -14.18 -14.27
C PHE A 253 20.49 -15.17 -15.14
N THR A 254 19.15 -15.17 -15.05
CA THR A 254 18.28 -16.13 -15.77
C THR A 254 17.27 -15.47 -16.70
N ALA A 255 17.14 -14.14 -16.65
CA ALA A 255 16.15 -13.35 -17.40
C ALA A 255 16.12 -13.66 -18.90
N ALA A 256 17.27 -13.90 -19.53
CA ALA A 256 17.36 -14.20 -20.97
C ALA A 256 16.64 -15.51 -21.38
N SER A 257 16.43 -16.43 -20.43
CA SER A 257 15.71 -17.70 -20.63
C SER A 257 14.37 -17.77 -19.90
N ASP A 258 14.05 -16.76 -19.10
CA ASP A 258 12.83 -16.74 -18.30
C ASP A 258 11.60 -16.46 -19.18
N ALA A 259 10.62 -17.36 -19.15
CA ALA A 259 9.47 -17.27 -20.05
C ALA A 259 8.57 -16.05 -19.74
N GLN A 260 8.44 -15.68 -18.47
CA GLN A 260 7.63 -14.53 -18.04
C GLN A 260 8.30 -13.23 -18.50
N PHE A 261 9.60 -13.06 -18.23
CA PHE A 261 10.35 -11.87 -18.63
C PHE A 261 10.43 -11.70 -20.15
N LYS A 262 10.60 -12.80 -20.91
CA LYS A 262 10.53 -12.77 -22.38
C LYS A 262 9.15 -12.33 -22.88
N ALA A 263 8.07 -12.85 -22.29
CA ALA A 263 6.71 -12.46 -22.64
C ALA A 263 6.44 -10.99 -22.31
N TYR A 264 6.88 -10.52 -21.14
CA TYR A 264 6.88 -9.11 -20.76
C TYR A 264 7.61 -8.25 -21.80
N SER A 265 8.85 -8.61 -22.15
CA SER A 265 9.65 -7.90 -23.14
C SER A 265 8.93 -7.81 -24.49
N LYS A 266 8.33 -8.93 -24.93
CA LYS A 266 7.56 -8.98 -26.18
C LYS A 266 6.33 -8.07 -26.14
N ASN A 267 5.58 -8.07 -25.05
CA ASN A 267 4.38 -7.24 -24.93
C ASN A 267 4.72 -5.75 -24.82
N LEU A 268 5.79 -5.40 -24.11
CA LEU A 268 6.22 -4.00 -23.97
C LEU A 268 6.91 -3.45 -25.23
N TYR A 269 7.83 -4.22 -25.82
CA TYR A 269 8.73 -3.74 -26.88
C TYR A 269 8.48 -4.33 -28.26
N GLY A 270 7.66 -5.38 -28.38
CA GLY A 270 7.52 -6.17 -29.60
C GLY A 270 8.66 -7.18 -29.84
N ASP A 271 9.58 -7.33 -28.88
CA ASP A 271 10.78 -8.16 -28.98
C ASP A 271 11.07 -8.86 -27.65
N GLU A 272 11.25 -10.18 -27.65
CA GLU A 272 11.51 -11.00 -26.45
C GLU A 272 12.86 -10.71 -25.77
N THR A 273 13.76 -9.97 -26.42
CA THR A 273 15.16 -9.78 -25.99
C THR A 273 15.54 -8.35 -25.66
N LYS A 274 14.61 -7.41 -25.81
CA LYS A 274 14.89 -5.97 -25.70
C LYS A 274 14.83 -5.43 -24.27
N ALA A 275 14.02 -6.02 -23.39
CA ALA A 275 13.95 -5.62 -21.99
C ALA A 275 15.25 -5.96 -21.25
N ASN A 276 15.74 -5.03 -20.43
CA ASN A 276 16.88 -5.25 -19.54
C ASN A 276 16.38 -5.48 -18.11
N PRO A 277 16.69 -6.62 -17.45
CA PRO A 277 16.19 -6.92 -16.10
C PRO A 277 16.58 -5.85 -15.07
N TYR A 278 17.71 -5.15 -15.25
CA TYR A 278 18.14 -4.09 -14.34
C TYR A 278 17.34 -2.78 -14.46
N ASN A 279 16.41 -2.66 -15.41
CA ASN A 279 15.49 -1.52 -15.47
C ASN A 279 14.29 -1.65 -14.52
N TYR A 280 14.10 -2.82 -13.89
CA TYR A 280 12.92 -3.18 -13.10
C TYR A 280 13.27 -3.59 -11.68
N GLY A 281 12.32 -3.52 -10.75
CA GLY A 281 12.51 -3.73 -9.32
C GLY A 281 12.95 -2.45 -8.58
N HIS A 282 12.55 -1.29 -9.08
CA HIS A 282 12.92 0.03 -8.51
C HIS A 282 11.66 0.82 -8.17
N LEU A 283 11.79 1.82 -7.29
CA LEU A 283 10.67 2.67 -6.88
C LEU A 283 10.25 3.70 -7.95
N PRO A 284 9.06 3.61 -8.56
CA PRO A 284 8.52 4.67 -9.40
C PRO A 284 7.86 5.77 -8.56
N GLU A 285 7.99 7.04 -8.98
CA GLU A 285 7.33 8.19 -8.36
C GLU A 285 6.52 8.96 -9.40
N ILE A 286 5.23 9.13 -9.12
CA ILE A 286 4.27 9.79 -10.00
C ILE A 286 3.92 11.16 -9.42
N THR A 287 4.08 12.19 -10.24
CA THR A 287 3.64 13.57 -9.97
C THR A 287 2.36 13.84 -10.73
N VAL A 288 1.32 14.30 -10.04
CA VAL A 288 0.06 14.73 -10.66
C VAL A 288 0.16 16.18 -11.06
N ASN A 289 -0.16 16.49 -12.32
CA ASN A 289 -0.14 17.83 -12.87
C ASN A 289 -1.47 18.57 -12.57
N PRO A 290 -1.48 19.92 -12.55
CA PRO A 290 -2.70 20.70 -12.28
C PRO A 290 -3.87 20.44 -13.23
N ASP A 291 -3.63 19.91 -14.43
CA ASP A 291 -4.64 19.57 -15.43
C ASP A 291 -5.16 18.12 -15.32
N GLY A 292 -4.74 17.38 -14.28
CA GLY A 292 -5.09 15.98 -14.05
C GLY A 292 -4.40 14.99 -14.98
N THR A 293 -3.29 15.38 -15.61
CA THR A 293 -2.32 14.43 -16.20
C THR A 293 -1.27 14.01 -15.17
N GLY A 294 -0.38 13.09 -15.51
CA GLY A 294 0.71 12.66 -14.63
C GLY A 294 2.05 12.54 -15.35
N SER A 295 3.14 12.66 -14.61
CA SER A 295 4.50 12.37 -15.05
C SER A 295 5.17 11.40 -14.09
N ILE A 296 6.12 10.61 -14.60
CA ILE A 296 6.81 9.56 -13.83
C ILE A 296 8.33 9.72 -13.87
N LYS A 297 8.97 9.33 -12.77
CA LYS A 297 10.41 9.04 -12.67
C LYS A 297 10.63 7.78 -11.84
N LYS A 298 11.85 7.26 -11.79
CA LYS A 298 12.20 6.02 -11.09
C LYS A 298 13.47 6.22 -10.26
N HIS A 299 13.45 5.77 -9.00
CA HIS A 299 14.52 5.97 -8.02
C HIS A 299 15.38 4.71 -7.87
N TYR A 300 16.41 4.61 -8.71
CA TYR A 300 17.32 3.47 -8.76
C TYR A 300 18.24 3.37 -7.52
N CYS A 301 18.49 4.48 -6.82
CA CYS A 301 19.36 4.48 -5.62
C CYS A 301 18.71 3.92 -4.36
N MET A 302 17.45 3.47 -4.42
CA MET A 302 16.76 2.87 -3.28
C MET A 302 16.95 1.36 -3.18
N GLY A 303 17.80 0.80 -4.05
CA GLY A 303 18.06 -0.64 -4.11
C GLY A 303 17.04 -1.37 -4.96
N ARG A 304 17.49 -2.48 -5.55
CA ARG A 304 16.68 -3.34 -6.40
C ARG A 304 16.25 -4.55 -5.59
N ILE A 305 15.09 -4.42 -4.97
CA ILE A 305 14.45 -5.42 -4.10
C ILE A 305 13.02 -5.65 -4.59
N SER A 306 12.31 -6.58 -3.96
CA SER A 306 10.90 -6.80 -4.21
C SER A 306 10.08 -5.78 -3.42
N HIS A 307 9.98 -4.56 -3.93
CA HIS A 307 9.32 -3.48 -3.20
C HIS A 307 7.82 -3.78 -3.15
N GLU A 308 7.31 -4.06 -1.95
CA GLU A 308 5.86 -4.07 -1.72
C GLU A 308 5.34 -2.63 -1.82
N LEU A 309 5.81 -1.80 -0.88
CA LEU A 309 5.62 -0.37 -0.85
C LEU A 309 6.67 0.26 0.05
N VAL A 310 6.77 1.59 0.00
CA VAL A 310 7.69 2.35 0.85
C VAL A 310 6.95 3.36 1.71
N GLN A 311 7.48 3.66 2.89
CA GLN A 311 6.94 4.68 3.78
C GLN A 311 8.01 5.71 4.14
N VAL A 312 7.79 6.95 3.69
CA VAL A 312 8.62 8.10 4.08
C VAL A 312 8.26 8.53 5.50
N MET A 313 9.28 8.76 6.33
CA MET A 313 9.13 9.14 7.74
C MET A 313 9.01 10.66 7.92
N GLY A 314 8.74 11.09 9.16
CA GLY A 314 8.46 12.50 9.48
C GLY A 314 9.63 13.49 9.29
N ASP A 315 10.84 13.01 9.01
CA ASP A 315 11.99 13.85 8.60
C ASP A 315 12.06 14.10 7.08
N ASN A 316 11.10 13.57 6.31
CA ASN A 316 11.05 13.67 4.85
C ASN A 316 12.31 13.14 4.13
N ARG A 317 13.08 12.25 4.78
CA ARG A 317 14.33 11.67 4.23
C ARG A 317 14.40 10.17 4.38
N THR A 318 14.01 9.68 5.55
CA THR A 318 14.11 8.28 5.91
C THR A 318 12.95 7.53 5.30
N VAL A 319 13.22 6.42 4.63
CA VAL A 319 12.23 5.61 3.94
C VAL A 319 12.40 4.16 4.36
N LEU A 320 11.41 3.61 5.06
CA LEU A 320 11.33 2.17 5.33
C LEU A 320 10.64 1.50 4.16
N MET A 321 11.14 0.34 3.75
CA MET A 321 10.70 -0.35 2.54
C MET A 321 10.24 -1.75 2.90
N GLY A 322 9.04 -2.12 2.46
CA GLY A 322 8.59 -3.52 2.43
C GLY A 322 9.42 -4.29 1.40
N ASP A 323 9.67 -5.56 1.69
CA ASP A 323 10.49 -6.45 0.88
C ASP A 323 9.76 -7.81 0.77
N ASP A 324 8.88 -7.91 -0.22
CA ASP A 324 8.15 -9.14 -0.47
C ASP A 324 9.06 -10.17 -1.17
N ALA A 325 9.84 -10.86 -0.34
CA ALA A 325 10.61 -12.01 -0.77
C ALA A 325 10.64 -13.12 0.28
N THR A 326 11.04 -14.30 -0.16
CA THR A 326 11.55 -15.35 0.75
C THR A 326 13.02 -15.06 1.05
N ASN A 327 13.43 -15.10 2.31
CA ASN A 327 14.71 -14.56 2.77
C ASN A 327 14.81 -13.04 2.56
N SER A 328 13.76 -12.30 2.91
CA SER A 328 13.73 -10.83 2.90
C SER A 328 14.38 -10.19 4.13
N GLY A 329 14.60 -8.88 4.09
CA GLY A 329 15.23 -8.10 5.16
C GLY A 329 14.62 -6.70 5.34
N TYR A 330 14.77 -6.11 6.53
CA TYR A 330 14.36 -4.71 6.72
C TYR A 330 15.35 -3.79 6.02
N PHE A 331 14.88 -3.08 4.99
CA PHE A 331 15.66 -2.09 4.27
C PHE A 331 15.21 -0.67 4.59
N VAL A 332 16.17 0.23 4.73
CA VAL A 332 15.91 1.66 4.89
C VAL A 332 16.80 2.47 3.95
N PHE A 333 16.20 3.42 3.25
CA PHE A 333 16.92 4.44 2.50
C PHE A 333 16.88 5.77 3.26
N VAL A 334 18.00 6.49 3.30
CA VAL A 334 18.09 7.83 3.88
C VAL A 334 18.57 8.80 2.82
N ALA A 335 17.68 9.70 2.41
CA ALA A 335 17.98 10.71 1.39
C ALA A 335 18.97 11.78 1.87
N ASP A 336 19.87 12.19 0.97
CA ASP A 336 20.85 13.26 1.24
C ASP A 336 20.18 14.63 1.44
N LYS A 337 18.97 14.80 0.90
CA LYS A 337 18.16 16.02 1.01
C LYS A 337 16.69 15.67 1.31
N GLU A 338 16.06 16.45 2.17
CA GLU A 338 14.61 16.31 2.44
C GLU A 338 13.82 16.45 1.15
N LYS A 339 12.80 15.59 0.99
CA LYS A 339 11.86 15.61 -0.14
C LYS A 339 12.48 15.34 -1.50
N ASP A 340 13.69 14.77 -1.52
CA ASP A 340 14.41 14.45 -2.74
C ASP A 340 15.07 13.08 -2.63
N LEU A 341 14.41 12.07 -3.19
CA LEU A 341 14.88 10.68 -3.18
C LEU A 341 15.93 10.37 -4.26
N SER A 342 16.41 11.38 -5.00
CA SER A 342 17.36 11.17 -6.11
C SER A 342 18.76 10.76 -5.68
N SER A 343 19.14 10.95 -4.41
CA SER A 343 20.42 10.49 -3.85
C SER A 343 20.33 10.21 -2.36
N GLY A 344 21.14 9.26 -1.89
CA GLY A 344 21.19 8.91 -0.47
C GLY A 344 21.99 7.66 -0.16
N SER A 345 21.68 7.06 0.98
CA SER A 345 22.34 5.86 1.48
C SER A 345 21.33 4.75 1.76
N LEU A 346 21.65 3.53 1.32
CA LEU A 346 20.85 2.33 1.55
C LEU A 346 21.42 1.53 2.72
N TYR A 347 20.53 1.08 3.61
CA TYR A 347 20.85 0.30 4.80
C TYR A 347 19.97 -0.94 4.87
N VAL A 348 20.50 -1.98 5.52
CA VAL A 348 19.77 -3.22 5.82
C VAL A 348 20.01 -3.62 7.27
N ALA A 349 18.99 -4.18 7.93
CA ALA A 349 19.06 -4.51 9.34
C ALA A 349 19.80 -5.84 9.63
N LYS A 350 20.44 -5.88 10.80
CA LYS A 350 20.68 -7.11 11.58
C LYS A 350 19.69 -7.16 12.73
N VAL A 351 18.98 -8.28 12.84
CA VAL A 351 18.08 -8.60 13.95
C VAL A 351 18.91 -9.25 15.07
N GLY A 352 18.86 -8.64 16.26
CA GLY A 352 19.49 -9.18 17.45
C GLY A 352 18.72 -10.36 18.05
N ALA A 353 19.23 -10.89 19.15
CA ALA A 353 18.58 -12.01 19.84
C ALA A 353 17.18 -11.63 20.36
N GLY A 354 16.30 -12.62 20.45
CA GLY A 354 14.97 -12.47 21.05
C GLY A 354 13.82 -12.24 20.07
N PHE A 355 14.03 -12.42 18.75
CA PHE A 355 12.93 -12.39 17.80
C PHE A 355 11.84 -13.40 18.18
N SER A 356 10.58 -12.93 18.24
CA SER A 356 9.43 -13.73 18.65
C SER A 356 8.16 -13.20 17.99
N LEU A 357 7.23 -14.11 17.73
CA LEU A 357 5.86 -13.79 17.32
C LEU A 357 4.90 -13.69 18.51
N ASP A 358 5.35 -13.89 19.75
CA ASP A 358 4.54 -13.59 20.93
C ASP A 358 4.47 -12.08 21.16
N PRO A 359 3.28 -11.43 21.08
CA PRO A 359 3.16 -9.98 21.31
C PRO A 359 3.54 -9.53 22.72
N ALA A 360 3.58 -10.45 23.69
CA ALA A 360 4.02 -10.19 25.06
C ALA A 360 5.55 -10.27 25.24
N ALA A 361 6.29 -10.81 24.26
CA ALA A 361 7.75 -10.89 24.32
C ALA A 361 8.42 -9.51 24.23
N ALA A 362 9.65 -9.43 24.72
CA ALA A 362 10.49 -8.25 24.54
C ALA A 362 10.83 -8.03 23.06
N ALA A 363 11.02 -6.76 22.67
CA ALA A 363 11.40 -6.45 21.30
C ALA A 363 12.85 -6.88 21.01
N ALA A 364 13.08 -7.45 19.83
CA ALA A 364 14.41 -7.81 19.36
C ALA A 364 15.11 -6.55 18.83
N PRO A 365 16.34 -6.23 19.28
CA PRO A 365 17.02 -5.01 18.86
C PRO A 365 17.45 -5.09 17.40
N LEU A 366 17.46 -3.95 16.71
CA LEU A 366 17.93 -3.80 15.33
C LEU A 366 19.22 -2.97 15.30
N THR A 367 20.17 -3.39 14.47
CA THR A 367 21.36 -2.63 14.10
C THR A 367 21.49 -2.58 12.59
N TRP A 368 22.23 -1.62 12.04
CA TRP A 368 22.17 -1.33 10.60
C TRP A 368 23.51 -1.50 9.90
N ILE A 369 23.48 -2.16 8.73
CA ILE A 369 24.61 -2.26 7.80
C ILE A 369 24.34 -1.26 6.69
N LYS A 370 25.29 -0.35 6.45
CA LYS A 370 25.27 0.50 5.25
C LYS A 370 25.71 -0.32 4.03
N LEU A 371 24.82 -0.47 3.05
CA LEU A 371 25.14 -1.17 1.79
C LEU A 371 25.90 -0.26 0.82
N GLY A 372 25.53 1.02 0.75
CA GLY A 372 26.19 1.98 -0.12
C GLY A 372 25.54 3.34 -0.14
N SER A 373 26.14 4.28 -0.86
CA SER A 373 25.58 5.58 -1.20
C SER A 373 25.68 5.81 -2.71
N ALA A 374 24.61 6.34 -3.29
CA ALA A 374 24.55 6.62 -4.72
C ALA A 374 23.44 7.63 -5.05
N THR A 375 23.54 8.19 -6.25
CA THR A 375 22.46 8.87 -6.96
C THR A 375 21.70 7.88 -7.85
N SER A 376 20.43 8.16 -8.16
CA SER A 376 19.65 7.35 -9.09
C SER A 376 20.25 7.35 -10.51
N ASP A 377 20.87 8.46 -10.93
CA ASP A 377 21.53 8.56 -12.23
C ASP A 377 22.75 7.64 -12.34
N GLU A 378 23.56 7.54 -11.28
CA GLU A 378 24.69 6.60 -11.23
C GLU A 378 24.21 5.15 -11.38
N ILE A 379 23.16 4.76 -10.65
CA ILE A 379 22.67 3.38 -10.69
C ILE A 379 21.97 3.09 -12.02
N ARG A 380 21.24 4.05 -12.59
CA ARG A 380 20.68 3.93 -13.95
C ARG A 380 21.77 3.73 -15.00
N ALA A 381 22.89 4.45 -14.89
CA ALA A 381 24.03 4.27 -15.78
C ALA A 381 24.69 2.88 -15.62
N LEU A 382 24.79 2.36 -14.39
CA LEU A 382 25.25 0.99 -14.14
C LEU A 382 24.29 -0.04 -14.73
N ALA A 383 22.99 0.10 -14.52
CA ALA A 383 21.96 -0.79 -15.07
C ALA A 383 22.05 -0.89 -16.61
N ALA A 384 22.38 0.20 -17.29
CA ALA A 384 22.51 0.25 -18.74
C ALA A 384 23.81 -0.39 -19.29
N SER A 385 24.85 -0.51 -18.48
CA SER A 385 26.21 -0.87 -18.94
C SER A 385 26.77 -2.15 -18.33
N THR A 386 26.16 -2.65 -17.26
CA THR A 386 26.70 -3.74 -16.44
C THR A 386 25.91 -5.02 -16.66
N LYS A 387 26.62 -6.15 -16.86
CA LYS A 387 26.00 -7.49 -16.86
C LYS A 387 26.09 -8.10 -15.46
N PRO A 388 25.17 -9.02 -15.09
CA PRO A 388 25.23 -9.73 -13.80
C PRO A 388 26.59 -10.39 -13.52
N THR A 389 27.21 -11.00 -14.53
CA THR A 389 28.52 -11.65 -14.42
C THR A 389 29.68 -10.69 -14.23
N ASP A 390 29.50 -9.40 -14.55
CA ASP A 390 30.48 -8.36 -14.26
C ASP A 390 30.46 -8.01 -12.77
N ILE A 391 29.32 -8.18 -12.09
CA ILE A 391 29.12 -7.86 -10.67
C ILE A 391 29.64 -8.99 -9.78
N MET A 392 29.19 -10.22 -10.03
CA MET A 392 29.51 -11.38 -9.19
C MET A 392 29.40 -12.71 -9.94
N ASP A 393 30.17 -13.70 -9.49
CA ASP A 393 29.94 -15.09 -9.87
C ASP A 393 28.91 -15.71 -8.91
N VAL A 394 27.90 -16.38 -9.47
CA VAL A 394 26.85 -17.10 -8.73
C VAL A 394 26.92 -18.59 -9.07
N ARG A 395 26.93 -19.45 -8.04
CA ARG A 395 26.86 -20.91 -8.19
C ARG A 395 25.70 -21.46 -7.36
N THR A 396 24.96 -22.40 -7.92
CA THR A 396 23.84 -23.10 -7.24
C THR A 396 24.29 -24.38 -6.53
N ALA A 397 25.58 -24.69 -6.57
CA ALA A 397 26.22 -25.81 -5.90
C ALA A 397 27.59 -25.37 -5.38
N ASP A 398 28.06 -26.05 -4.33
CA ASP A 398 29.34 -25.72 -3.68
C ASP A 398 30.51 -25.90 -4.66
N PRO A 399 31.23 -24.83 -5.01
CA PRO A 399 32.38 -24.92 -5.90
C PRO A 399 33.62 -25.54 -5.23
N GLN A 400 33.57 -25.83 -3.93
CA GLN A 400 34.72 -26.23 -3.10
C GLN A 400 35.88 -25.22 -3.19
N ASP A 401 35.53 -23.95 -3.36
CA ASP A 401 36.44 -22.81 -3.46
C ASP A 401 36.13 -21.84 -2.33
N ALA A 402 37.08 -21.70 -1.39
CA ALA A 402 36.95 -20.85 -0.21
C ALA A 402 36.83 -19.35 -0.52
N THR A 403 37.05 -18.93 -1.77
CA THR A 403 36.80 -17.55 -2.21
C THR A 403 35.32 -17.25 -2.47
N TYR A 404 34.46 -18.27 -2.46
CA TYR A 404 33.01 -18.12 -2.50
C TYR A 404 32.41 -18.13 -1.09
N SER A 405 31.41 -17.29 -0.88
CA SER A 405 30.61 -17.26 0.35
C SER A 405 29.26 -17.92 0.09
N LYS A 406 28.89 -18.87 0.96
CA LYS A 406 27.56 -19.47 0.94
C LYS A 406 26.54 -18.49 1.52
N VAL A 407 25.47 -18.22 0.79
CA VAL A 407 24.36 -17.38 1.22
C VAL A 407 23.03 -18.08 0.96
N THR A 408 21.98 -17.59 1.61
CA THR A 408 20.60 -17.90 1.24
C THR A 408 19.88 -16.61 0.92
N SER A 409 19.27 -16.52 -0.26
CA SER A 409 18.56 -15.34 -0.75
C SER A 409 17.47 -15.79 -1.71
N ASN A 410 16.30 -15.13 -1.70
CA ASN A 410 15.17 -15.43 -2.57
C ASN A 410 14.79 -16.93 -2.55
N GLY A 411 14.78 -17.53 -1.35
CA GLY A 411 14.46 -18.94 -1.13
C GLY A 411 15.50 -19.95 -1.66
N ARG A 412 16.69 -19.51 -2.05
CA ARG A 412 17.73 -20.35 -2.68
C ARG A 412 19.04 -20.27 -1.92
N VAL A 413 19.73 -21.39 -1.83
CA VAL A 413 21.11 -21.46 -1.37
C VAL A 413 22.03 -21.26 -2.56
N GLU A 414 22.91 -20.27 -2.47
CA GLU A 414 23.86 -19.90 -3.52
C GLU A 414 25.28 -19.72 -2.93
N TRP A 415 26.29 -19.86 -3.78
CA TRP A 415 27.67 -19.52 -3.47
C TRP A 415 28.07 -18.34 -4.33
N LEU A 416 28.40 -17.23 -3.67
CA LEU A 416 28.67 -15.94 -4.32
C LEU A 416 30.15 -15.58 -4.22
N LYS A 417 30.68 -15.03 -5.31
CA LYS A 417 31.98 -14.36 -5.31
C LYS A 417 31.84 -12.99 -5.97
N LEU A 418 31.88 -11.95 -5.15
CA LEU A 418 31.82 -10.57 -5.62
C LEU A 418 33.09 -10.24 -6.43
N LYS A 419 32.93 -9.54 -7.56
CA LYS A 419 34.05 -9.02 -8.34
C LYS A 419 34.59 -7.76 -7.69
N GLN A 420 35.91 -7.60 -7.71
CA GLN A 420 36.58 -6.45 -7.10
C GLN A 420 36.08 -5.13 -7.68
N GLY A 421 35.70 -4.17 -6.83
CA GLY A 421 35.24 -2.84 -7.25
C GLY A 421 33.76 -2.76 -7.63
N MET A 422 33.03 -3.87 -7.56
CA MET A 422 31.62 -3.96 -7.95
C MET A 422 30.66 -3.86 -6.75
N GLU A 423 31.14 -3.44 -5.58
CA GLU A 423 30.35 -3.30 -4.36
C GLU A 423 29.13 -2.39 -4.57
N LYS A 424 29.30 -1.25 -5.26
CA LYS A 424 28.19 -0.33 -5.57
C LYS A 424 27.16 -1.00 -6.49
N ALA A 425 27.60 -1.65 -7.56
CA ALA A 425 26.68 -2.34 -8.46
C ALA A 425 25.94 -3.48 -7.73
N ALA A 426 26.63 -4.25 -6.91
CA ALA A 426 26.02 -5.30 -6.09
C ALA A 426 25.00 -4.74 -5.09
N ALA A 427 25.33 -3.64 -4.40
CA ALA A 427 24.46 -3.02 -3.42
C ALA A 427 23.12 -2.55 -4.00
N PHE A 428 23.11 -2.04 -5.24
CA PHE A 428 21.91 -1.43 -5.83
C PHE A 428 21.26 -2.23 -6.97
N LEU A 429 21.94 -3.20 -7.59
CA LEU A 429 21.39 -4.02 -8.68
C LEU A 429 21.22 -5.51 -8.30
N GLU A 430 21.94 -5.99 -7.28
CA GLU A 430 21.85 -7.35 -6.74
C GLU A 430 21.62 -7.31 -5.22
N THR A 431 20.74 -6.41 -4.78
CA THR A 431 20.63 -5.94 -3.39
C THR A 431 20.41 -7.08 -2.40
N HIS A 432 19.52 -8.05 -2.65
CA HIS A 432 19.31 -9.19 -1.74
C HIS A 432 20.56 -10.07 -1.59
N ARG A 433 21.22 -10.41 -2.71
CA ARG A 433 22.45 -11.20 -2.70
C ARG A 433 23.56 -10.47 -1.94
N TYR A 434 23.73 -9.18 -2.20
CA TYR A 434 24.74 -8.38 -1.52
C TYR A 434 24.45 -8.22 -0.03
N ALA A 435 23.19 -7.98 0.35
CA ALA A 435 22.78 -7.90 1.75
C ALA A 435 23.08 -9.22 2.51
N ALA A 436 22.74 -10.37 1.92
CA ALA A 436 23.08 -11.67 2.49
C ALA A 436 24.60 -11.87 2.60
N LEU A 437 25.36 -11.47 1.57
CA LEU A 437 26.82 -11.58 1.53
C LEU A 437 27.52 -10.76 2.63
N VAL A 438 27.02 -9.56 2.94
CA VAL A 438 27.57 -8.70 4.00
C VAL A 438 27.02 -9.01 5.40
N GLY A 439 26.24 -10.08 5.53
CA GLY A 439 25.79 -10.62 6.82
C GLY A 439 24.59 -9.90 7.44
N ALA A 440 23.69 -9.37 6.61
CA ALA A 440 22.38 -8.90 7.03
C ALA A 440 21.45 -10.05 7.46
N SER A 441 20.39 -9.72 8.19
CA SER A 441 19.37 -10.70 8.61
C SER A 441 18.33 -10.93 7.52
N MET A 442 18.73 -11.67 6.47
CA MET A 442 17.87 -12.03 5.34
C MET A 442 17.09 -13.32 5.64
N GLY A 443 16.01 -13.21 6.42
CA GLY A 443 15.29 -14.37 6.97
C GLY A 443 13.78 -14.28 6.97
N PHE A 444 13.21 -13.08 6.80
CA PHE A 444 11.77 -12.89 6.75
C PHE A 444 11.17 -13.55 5.49
N THR A 445 9.86 -13.75 5.52
CA THR A 445 9.06 -14.20 4.39
C THR A 445 7.92 -13.23 4.21
N LYS A 446 7.67 -12.78 2.97
CA LYS A 446 6.49 -11.97 2.62
C LYS A 446 6.35 -10.70 3.47
N MET A 447 7.38 -9.84 3.48
CA MET A 447 7.29 -8.54 4.19
C MET A 447 6.59 -7.53 3.30
N GLU A 448 5.30 -7.38 3.56
CA GLU A 448 4.42 -6.60 2.72
C GLU A 448 4.24 -5.18 3.28
N GLY A 449 2.99 -4.72 3.42
CA GLY A 449 2.67 -3.32 3.66
C GLY A 449 3.36 -2.72 4.88
N THR A 450 3.77 -1.46 4.75
CA THR A 450 4.49 -0.72 5.77
C THR A 450 3.90 0.67 5.99
N THR A 451 3.74 1.10 7.24
CA THR A 451 3.22 2.45 7.54
C THR A 451 3.82 2.99 8.83
N VAL A 452 3.65 4.28 9.09
CA VAL A 452 4.17 4.94 10.28
C VAL A 452 3.06 5.62 11.08
N ASN A 453 3.17 5.47 12.40
CA ASN A 453 2.54 6.30 13.41
C ASN A 453 3.58 7.34 13.85
N LEU A 454 3.45 8.54 13.27
CA LEU A 454 4.33 9.68 13.46
C LEU A 454 4.31 10.17 14.90
N LYS A 455 3.12 10.21 15.51
CA LYS A 455 2.95 10.70 16.88
C LYS A 455 3.76 9.89 17.87
N ASP A 456 3.66 8.56 17.79
CA ASP A 456 4.29 7.66 18.76
C ASP A 456 5.68 7.18 18.31
N LYS A 457 6.14 7.61 17.12
CA LYS A 457 7.39 7.15 16.47
C LYS A 457 7.46 5.63 16.38
N VAL A 458 6.42 5.02 15.81
CA VAL A 458 6.34 3.57 15.58
C VAL A 458 6.07 3.31 14.11
N ALA A 459 6.87 2.45 13.48
CA ALA A 459 6.52 1.87 12.18
C ALA A 459 5.80 0.53 12.37
N TYR A 460 4.94 0.18 11.44
CA TYR A 460 4.30 -1.12 11.33
C TYR A 460 4.72 -1.76 10.02
N SER A 461 4.95 -3.07 10.05
CA SER A 461 5.33 -3.87 8.88
C SER A 461 4.53 -5.17 8.90
N ALA A 462 3.93 -5.53 7.78
CA ALA A 462 3.25 -6.80 7.61
C ALA A 462 4.25 -7.94 7.40
N LEU A 463 3.88 -9.12 7.89
CA LEU A 463 4.43 -10.42 7.51
C LEU A 463 3.23 -11.27 7.09
N ALA A 464 2.98 -11.38 5.79
CA ALA A 464 1.82 -12.11 5.27
C ALA A 464 1.84 -13.56 5.77
N ASN A 465 3.02 -14.17 5.77
CA ASN A 465 3.21 -15.48 6.37
C ASN A 465 4.54 -15.51 7.12
N CYS A 466 4.59 -16.29 8.19
CA CYS A 466 5.83 -16.58 8.90
C CYS A 466 6.17 -18.06 8.68
N ASN A 467 6.80 -18.37 7.54
CA ASN A 467 7.05 -19.75 7.13
C ASN A 467 8.48 -19.91 6.57
N GLY A 468 8.78 -21.04 5.95
CA GLY A 468 9.99 -21.21 5.13
C GLY A 468 11.28 -20.76 5.82
N SER A 469 11.87 -19.65 5.34
CA SER A 469 13.14 -19.11 5.83
C SER A 469 13.12 -18.62 7.27
N MET A 470 11.95 -18.38 7.85
CA MET A 470 11.82 -18.02 9.27
C MET A 470 11.84 -19.24 10.19
N VAL A 471 11.53 -20.45 9.71
CA VAL A 471 11.30 -21.62 10.56
C VAL A 471 12.58 -22.39 10.81
N ALA A 472 12.91 -22.63 12.08
CA ALA A 472 14.07 -23.40 12.49
C ALA A 472 14.11 -24.78 11.81
N GLY A 473 15.26 -25.12 11.20
CA GLY A 473 15.47 -26.39 10.51
C GLY A 473 14.96 -26.46 9.06
N SER A 474 14.29 -25.42 8.57
CA SER A 474 14.03 -25.26 7.13
C SER A 474 15.32 -25.13 6.34
N SER A 475 15.36 -25.64 5.10
CA SER A 475 16.53 -25.55 4.22
C SER A 475 16.90 -24.12 3.83
N THR A 476 15.96 -23.19 3.92
CA THR A 476 16.14 -21.76 3.63
C THR A 476 16.31 -20.92 4.90
N ASN A 477 16.22 -21.50 6.10
CA ASN A 477 16.54 -20.80 7.34
C ASN A 477 18.06 -20.76 7.53
N VAL A 478 18.60 -19.58 7.85
CA VAL A 478 20.04 -19.38 8.06
C VAL A 478 20.31 -19.31 9.57
N PRO A 479 20.96 -20.32 10.16
CA PRO A 479 21.29 -20.30 11.58
C PRO A 479 22.13 -19.07 11.96
N GLY A 480 21.76 -18.42 13.05
CA GLY A 480 22.48 -17.24 13.55
C GLY A 480 22.18 -15.93 12.81
N ASN A 481 21.27 -15.90 11.84
CA ASN A 481 20.87 -14.64 11.19
C ASN A 481 19.97 -13.76 12.09
N GLY A 482 19.46 -14.28 13.22
CA GLY A 482 18.63 -13.53 14.18
C GLY A 482 17.13 -13.69 13.97
N ILE A 483 16.69 -14.24 12.84
CA ILE A 483 15.28 -14.53 12.55
C ILE A 483 15.09 -16.06 12.57
N SER A 484 14.43 -16.55 13.61
CA SER A 484 14.10 -17.96 13.72
C SER A 484 12.90 -18.16 14.64
N ILE A 485 11.90 -18.89 14.18
CA ILE A 485 10.72 -19.30 14.95
C ILE A 485 10.64 -20.83 15.00
N PRO A 486 10.10 -21.41 16.09
CA PRO A 486 10.07 -22.86 16.26
C PRO A 486 9.07 -23.56 15.34
N LYS A 487 8.04 -22.85 14.87
CA LYS A 487 6.97 -23.39 14.02
C LYS A 487 6.47 -22.31 13.08
N ALA A 488 6.09 -22.72 11.87
CA ALA A 488 5.40 -21.85 10.93
C ALA A 488 4.08 -21.30 11.52
N LEU A 489 3.75 -20.07 11.13
CA LEU A 489 2.44 -19.46 11.27
C LEU A 489 2.02 -18.94 9.90
N THR A 490 1.08 -19.64 9.28
CA THR A 490 0.64 -19.32 7.91
C THR A 490 -0.22 -18.07 7.90
N ALA A 491 -1.05 -17.84 8.93
CA ALA A 491 -1.88 -16.65 9.06
C ALA A 491 -1.10 -15.33 9.25
N GLY A 492 0.24 -15.37 9.42
CA GLY A 492 1.06 -14.17 9.45
C GLY A 492 0.93 -13.31 10.70
N ALA A 493 1.54 -12.12 10.65
CA ALA A 493 1.58 -11.17 11.76
C ALA A 493 1.78 -9.73 11.28
N VAL A 494 1.33 -8.77 12.07
CA VAL A 494 1.76 -7.37 11.95
C VAL A 494 2.82 -7.12 13.01
N MET A 495 3.98 -6.63 12.57
CA MET A 495 5.10 -6.24 13.40
C MET A 495 5.04 -4.73 13.70
N MET A 496 5.59 -4.33 14.84
CA MET A 496 5.82 -2.93 15.19
C MET A 496 7.31 -2.69 15.51
N LEU A 497 7.81 -1.54 15.09
CA LEU A 497 9.20 -1.14 15.23
C LEU A 497 9.28 0.25 15.86
N ASN A 498 9.98 0.40 16.99
CA ASN A 498 10.20 1.73 17.57
C ASN A 498 11.24 2.49 16.75
N LEU A 499 11.02 3.79 16.54
CA LEU A 499 11.87 4.66 15.72
C LEU A 499 12.62 5.69 16.59
N LYS A 500 13.93 5.85 16.38
CA LYS A 500 14.77 6.81 17.11
C LYS A 500 15.82 7.46 16.21
N GLY A 501 16.28 8.64 16.64
CA GLY A 501 17.44 9.30 16.07
C GLY A 501 18.77 8.85 16.67
N GLY A 502 19.86 9.44 16.17
CA GLY A 502 21.21 9.23 16.70
C GLY A 502 21.77 7.81 16.53
N GLN A 503 21.20 7.01 15.63
CA GLN A 503 21.69 5.67 15.34
C GLN A 503 23.00 5.72 14.54
N LYS A 504 23.82 4.68 14.74
CA LYS A 504 25.02 4.45 13.95
C LYS A 504 24.89 3.13 13.20
N ASP A 505 25.51 3.05 12.03
CA ASP A 505 25.74 1.76 11.40
C ASP A 505 26.77 0.94 12.18
N ILE A 506 26.89 -0.35 11.87
CA ILE A 506 27.82 -1.26 12.54
C ILE A 506 29.31 -0.91 12.31
N ALA A 507 29.62 -0.07 11.32
CA ALA A 507 30.97 0.45 11.09
C ALA A 507 31.25 1.74 11.88
N GLY A 508 30.27 2.21 12.68
CA GLY A 508 30.37 3.40 13.51
C GLY A 508 30.03 4.71 12.79
N GLY A 509 29.58 4.65 11.53
CA GLY A 509 29.11 5.79 10.76
C GLY A 509 27.77 6.30 11.29
N THR A 510 27.63 7.62 11.41
CA THR A 510 26.35 8.23 11.81
C THR A 510 25.31 8.06 10.71
N ILE A 511 24.12 7.60 11.07
CA ILE A 511 22.97 7.56 10.16
C ILE A 511 22.22 8.89 10.30
N ASN A 512 22.09 9.65 9.21
CA ASN A 512 21.45 10.96 9.20
C ASN A 512 19.91 10.85 9.20
N SER A 513 19.34 10.31 10.27
CA SER A 513 17.92 10.04 10.42
C SER A 513 17.49 10.18 11.88
N GLU A 514 16.31 10.78 12.08
CA GLU A 514 15.63 10.86 13.39
C GLU A 514 14.56 9.76 13.59
N TRP A 515 14.51 8.82 12.65
CA TRP A 515 13.41 7.88 12.44
C TRP A 515 13.90 6.46 12.09
N MET A 516 15.11 6.07 12.48
CA MET A 516 15.58 4.71 12.24
C MET A 516 14.89 3.71 13.17
N PRO A 517 14.41 2.57 12.65
CA PRO A 517 13.96 1.48 13.50
C PRO A 517 15.10 0.97 14.39
N VAL A 518 14.82 0.76 15.67
CA VAL A 518 15.82 0.29 16.66
C VAL A 518 15.49 -1.07 17.25
N ASP A 519 14.27 -1.55 17.03
CA ASP A 519 13.80 -2.85 17.48
C ASP A 519 12.61 -3.33 16.63
N THR A 520 12.20 -4.58 16.82
CA THR A 520 11.00 -5.17 16.22
C THR A 520 10.31 -6.11 17.21
N LYS A 521 8.98 -6.11 17.23
CA LYS A 521 8.14 -7.05 18.01
C LYS A 521 6.81 -7.30 17.31
N ALA A 522 6.17 -8.44 17.56
CA ALA A 522 4.81 -8.68 17.09
C ALA A 522 3.82 -7.73 17.77
N LEU A 523 2.88 -7.19 16.99
CA LEU A 523 1.75 -6.38 17.45
C LEU A 523 0.45 -7.22 17.42
N LEU A 524 0.12 -7.73 16.23
CA LEU A 524 -1.04 -8.60 15.99
C LEU A 524 -0.56 -9.86 15.30
N VAL A 525 -1.19 -10.98 15.61
CA VAL A 525 -0.77 -12.31 15.14
C VAL A 525 -2.03 -13.06 14.72
N GLY A 526 -1.99 -13.62 13.52
CA GLY A 526 -3.06 -14.48 13.03
C GLY A 526 -3.12 -15.81 13.79
N GLU A 527 -4.06 -16.68 13.41
CA GLU A 527 -4.20 -18.00 14.01
C GLU A 527 -4.50 -19.04 12.94
N ASP A 528 -3.60 -20.00 12.77
CA ASP A 528 -3.83 -21.17 11.92
C ASP A 528 -4.87 -22.09 12.57
N ILE A 529 -5.82 -22.59 11.77
CA ILE A 529 -6.84 -23.56 12.16
C ILE A 529 -6.89 -24.73 11.17
N ALA A 530 -7.50 -25.84 11.58
CA ALA A 530 -7.95 -26.83 10.61
C ALA A 530 -9.05 -26.21 9.73
N ALA A 531 -9.09 -26.61 8.45
CA ALA A 531 -10.05 -26.10 7.49
C ALA A 531 -11.50 -26.13 8.02
N ASP A 532 -12.13 -24.97 8.15
CA ASP A 532 -13.48 -24.83 8.71
C ASP A 532 -14.58 -25.26 7.71
N ALA A 533 -15.85 -24.98 8.03
CA ALA A 533 -16.98 -25.34 7.17
C ALA A 533 -16.96 -24.68 5.77
N LEU A 534 -16.35 -23.50 5.63
CA LEU A 534 -16.21 -22.79 4.36
C LEU A 534 -14.90 -23.16 3.65
N GLY A 535 -13.88 -23.58 4.41
CA GLY A 535 -12.56 -23.95 3.92
C GLY A 535 -11.42 -23.12 4.53
N ASN A 536 -11.72 -22.11 5.36
CA ASN A 536 -10.72 -21.24 5.96
C ASN A 536 -9.69 -22.05 6.76
N THR A 537 -8.41 -21.78 6.54
CA THR A 537 -7.28 -22.36 7.30
C THR A 537 -6.67 -21.37 8.27
N ALA A 538 -7.14 -20.13 8.29
CA ALA A 538 -6.92 -19.17 9.37
C ALA A 538 -8.24 -18.84 10.07
N ASN A 539 -8.16 -18.49 11.35
CA ASN A 539 -9.32 -18.12 12.15
C ASN A 539 -9.97 -16.85 11.58
N PRO A 540 -11.20 -16.92 11.04
CA PRO A 540 -11.82 -15.78 10.37
C PRO A 540 -11.98 -14.57 11.30
N ASP A 541 -12.05 -14.74 12.62
CA ASP A 541 -12.20 -13.66 13.59
C ASP A 541 -10.87 -12.97 13.99
N LYS A 542 -9.78 -13.31 13.30
CA LYS A 542 -8.47 -12.65 13.43
C LYS A 542 -7.97 -12.24 12.04
N ILE A 543 -6.90 -11.45 12.02
CA ILE A 543 -6.20 -11.16 10.76
C ILE A 543 -5.59 -12.46 10.20
N ALA A 544 -5.55 -12.59 8.88
CA ALA A 544 -4.77 -13.60 8.18
C ALA A 544 -4.09 -13.01 6.96
N SER A 545 -2.81 -13.32 6.77
CA SER A 545 -1.97 -12.72 5.73
C SER A 545 -2.16 -11.21 5.66
N PRO A 546 -1.86 -10.48 6.76
CA PRO A 546 -1.87 -9.04 6.69
C PRO A 546 -0.87 -8.61 5.62
N ASP A 547 -1.32 -7.72 4.76
CA ASP A 547 -0.59 -7.24 3.61
C ASP A 547 -0.60 -5.71 3.67
N ASN A 548 -1.63 -5.11 3.08
CA ASN A 548 -1.77 -3.67 2.96
C ASN A 548 -1.95 -3.01 4.33
N LEU A 549 -1.00 -2.15 4.75
CA LEU A 549 -1.06 -1.41 6.01
C LEU A 549 -1.19 0.10 5.79
N LYS A 550 -2.15 0.74 6.48
CA LYS A 550 -2.16 2.20 6.56
C LYS A 550 -2.62 2.75 7.90
N PHE A 551 -1.83 3.67 8.43
CA PHE A 551 -2.13 4.32 9.70
C PHE A 551 -2.80 5.68 9.49
N SER A 552 -3.88 5.93 10.25
CA SER A 552 -4.53 7.23 10.38
C SER A 552 -4.14 7.89 11.69
N GLU A 553 -3.55 9.09 11.59
CA GLU A 553 -3.11 9.85 12.77
C GLU A 553 -4.30 10.37 13.55
N LYS A 554 -5.30 10.93 12.87
CA LYS A 554 -6.49 11.49 13.54
C LYS A 554 -7.36 10.40 14.18
N MET A 555 -7.55 9.26 13.52
CA MET A 555 -8.40 8.18 14.04
C MET A 555 -7.68 7.30 15.06
N ARG A 556 -6.34 7.39 15.14
CA ARG A 556 -5.49 6.47 15.94
C ARG A 556 -5.69 5.02 15.52
N THR A 557 -5.86 4.78 14.23
CA THR A 557 -6.27 3.49 13.68
C THR A 557 -5.28 3.01 12.63
N LEU A 558 -4.76 1.80 12.83
CA LEU A 558 -4.07 1.03 11.81
C LEU A 558 -5.11 0.22 11.03
N PHE A 559 -5.26 0.53 9.75
CA PHE A 559 -6.03 -0.28 8.81
C PHE A 559 -5.14 -1.38 8.24
N ILE A 560 -5.72 -2.57 8.09
CA ILE A 560 -5.00 -3.79 7.71
C ILE A 560 -5.85 -4.52 6.66
N GLY A 561 -5.40 -4.52 5.41
CA GLY A 561 -5.93 -5.36 4.34
C GLY A 561 -5.29 -6.74 4.37
N GLU A 562 -6.02 -7.75 3.93
CA GLU A 562 -5.56 -9.12 3.81
C GLU A 562 -5.34 -9.51 2.34
N ASP A 563 -4.21 -10.14 2.05
CA ASP A 563 -4.00 -11.01 0.88
C ASP A 563 -3.80 -12.47 1.35
N SER A 564 -4.91 -13.10 1.73
CA SER A 564 -4.89 -14.42 2.33
C SER A 564 -5.21 -15.52 1.34
N GLY A 565 -4.26 -16.44 1.19
CA GLY A 565 -4.51 -17.81 0.77
C GLY A 565 -5.11 -18.71 1.87
N ASN A 566 -5.60 -18.13 2.99
CA ASN A 566 -6.11 -18.85 4.16
C ASN A 566 -7.55 -18.46 4.55
N HIS A 567 -8.06 -17.34 4.06
CA HIS A 567 -9.47 -16.93 4.20
C HIS A 567 -10.17 -17.00 2.84
N VAL A 568 -11.38 -17.58 2.81
CA VAL A 568 -12.24 -17.68 1.62
C VAL A 568 -12.65 -16.29 1.09
N ASN A 569 -12.89 -15.34 1.99
CA ASN A 569 -13.04 -13.93 1.70
C ASN A 569 -11.96 -13.19 2.49
N ASN A 570 -11.21 -12.32 1.83
CA ASN A 570 -10.30 -11.42 2.54
C ASN A 570 -11.07 -10.25 3.18
N PHE A 571 -10.44 -9.67 4.19
CA PHE A 571 -11.05 -8.62 4.99
C PHE A 571 -10.19 -7.35 5.05
N LEU A 572 -10.85 -6.24 5.36
CA LEU A 572 -10.21 -5.03 5.85
C LEU A 572 -10.53 -4.88 7.33
N TRP A 573 -9.50 -4.70 8.14
CA TRP A 573 -9.60 -4.50 9.59
C TRP A 573 -9.22 -3.08 9.99
N ALA A 574 -9.80 -2.62 11.09
CA ALA A 574 -9.43 -1.40 11.80
C ALA A 574 -8.93 -1.76 13.20
N TYR A 575 -7.66 -1.51 13.47
CA TYR A 575 -7.03 -1.67 14.78
C TYR A 575 -6.76 -0.31 15.42
N ASN A 576 -7.50 0.05 16.46
CA ASN A 576 -7.25 1.28 17.19
C ASN A 576 -6.11 1.09 18.20
N VAL A 577 -5.02 1.85 18.08
CA VAL A 577 -3.78 1.61 18.85
C VAL A 577 -3.90 1.98 20.33
N ASP A 578 -4.82 2.87 20.69
CA ASP A 578 -5.01 3.32 22.06
C ASP A 578 -5.91 2.36 22.85
N THR A 579 -7.03 1.96 22.24
CA THR A 579 -8.02 1.04 22.85
C THR A 579 -7.69 -0.43 22.63
N LYS A 580 -6.82 -0.73 21.65
CA LYS A 580 -6.45 -2.06 21.17
C LYS A 580 -7.61 -2.86 20.56
N ALA A 581 -8.71 -2.18 20.20
CA ALA A 581 -9.83 -2.81 19.53
C ALA A 581 -9.47 -3.15 18.07
N LEU A 582 -9.59 -4.42 17.71
CA LEU A 582 -9.51 -4.91 16.33
C LEU A 582 -10.92 -5.16 15.81
N THR A 583 -11.27 -4.59 14.66
CA THR A 583 -12.63 -4.63 14.12
C THR A 583 -12.62 -4.88 12.62
N ARG A 584 -13.32 -5.92 12.15
CA ARG A 584 -13.57 -6.14 10.72
C ARG A 584 -14.52 -5.05 10.22
N ILE A 585 -14.16 -4.37 9.14
CA ILE A 585 -14.95 -3.27 8.58
C ILE A 585 -15.40 -3.47 7.12
N LEU A 586 -14.77 -4.37 6.38
CA LEU A 586 -15.15 -4.74 5.02
C LEU A 586 -14.75 -6.18 4.73
N SER A 587 -15.50 -6.85 3.85
CA SER A 587 -15.15 -8.12 3.22
C SER A 587 -15.13 -7.95 1.70
N THR A 588 -14.08 -8.44 1.04
CA THR A 588 -13.96 -8.47 -0.42
C THR A 588 -14.73 -9.66 -1.01
N PRO A 589 -15.01 -9.69 -2.33
CA PRO A 589 -15.54 -10.89 -2.98
C PRO A 589 -14.63 -12.10 -2.73
N SER A 590 -15.18 -13.32 -2.65
CA SER A 590 -14.37 -14.51 -2.39
C SER A 590 -13.30 -14.72 -3.46
N GLY A 591 -12.11 -15.13 -3.04
CA GLY A 591 -10.93 -15.24 -3.90
C GLY A 591 -10.29 -13.91 -4.33
N ALA A 592 -10.81 -12.77 -3.86
CA ALA A 592 -10.12 -11.48 -3.99
C ALA A 592 -9.31 -11.18 -2.71
N GLU A 593 -8.30 -10.35 -2.80
CA GLU A 593 -7.61 -9.71 -1.67
C GLU A 593 -8.09 -8.27 -1.44
N SER A 594 -7.77 -7.71 -0.27
CA SER A 594 -8.13 -6.35 0.13
C SER A 594 -6.93 -5.39 0.01
N THR A 595 -6.84 -4.70 -1.12
CA THR A 595 -5.69 -3.85 -1.46
C THR A 595 -6.09 -2.37 -1.74
N GLY A 596 -5.17 -1.56 -2.25
CA GLY A 596 -5.38 -0.14 -2.58
C GLY A 596 -5.67 0.72 -1.35
N LEU A 597 -5.12 0.31 -0.20
CA LEU A 597 -5.46 0.90 1.08
C LEU A 597 -4.81 2.26 1.27
N HIS A 598 -5.65 3.29 1.44
CA HIS A 598 -5.19 4.62 1.83
C HIS A 598 -6.15 5.28 2.81
N ALA A 599 -5.64 5.66 3.98
CA ALA A 599 -6.39 6.39 4.99
C ALA A 599 -6.04 7.87 4.91
N VAL A 600 -7.04 8.69 4.60
CA VAL A 600 -6.92 10.13 4.40
C VAL A 600 -7.59 10.83 5.56
N ASP A 601 -6.80 11.45 6.42
CA ASP A 601 -7.32 12.16 7.60
C ASP A 601 -8.03 13.47 7.25
N ASP A 602 -7.61 14.15 6.18
CA ASP A 602 -8.19 15.41 5.73
C ASP A 602 -7.84 15.73 4.27
N ILE A 603 -8.85 15.84 3.41
CA ILE A 603 -8.77 16.53 2.13
C ILE A 603 -9.99 17.45 2.01
N ASN A 604 -9.74 18.75 2.08
CA ASN A 604 -10.78 19.79 2.07
C ASN A 604 -11.84 19.59 3.17
N GLY A 605 -11.42 19.15 4.36
CA GLY A 605 -12.29 18.89 5.50
C GLY A 605 -12.93 17.51 5.52
N TRP A 606 -12.64 16.63 4.55
CA TRP A 606 -13.21 15.29 4.44
C TRP A 606 -12.18 14.18 4.66
N THR A 607 -12.63 13.05 5.20
CA THR A 607 -11.84 11.84 5.49
C THR A 607 -12.24 10.73 4.54
N TYR A 608 -11.29 9.89 4.13
CA TYR A 608 -11.54 8.77 3.23
C TYR A 608 -10.74 7.54 3.67
N ILE A 609 -11.32 6.37 3.45
CA ILE A 609 -10.62 5.08 3.51
C ILE A 609 -10.75 4.49 2.11
N MET A 610 -9.70 4.63 1.30
CA MET A 610 -9.61 4.00 -0.01
C MET A 610 -9.46 2.50 0.18
N SER A 611 -10.11 1.73 -0.67
CA SER A 611 -10.05 0.27 -0.65
C SER A 611 -10.46 -0.24 -2.02
N ASN A 612 -9.53 -0.90 -2.68
CA ASN A 612 -9.78 -1.67 -3.88
C ASN A 612 -9.83 -3.15 -3.49
N PHE A 613 -10.09 -4.00 -4.45
CA PHE A 613 -9.79 -5.42 -4.35
C PHE A 613 -9.25 -5.87 -5.70
N GLN A 614 -8.48 -6.95 -5.73
CA GLN A 614 -7.98 -7.53 -6.97
C GLN A 614 -8.42 -8.98 -7.20
N HIS A 615 -8.34 -9.41 -8.46
CA HIS A 615 -8.55 -10.77 -8.99
C HIS A 615 -9.71 -11.55 -8.34
N PRO A 616 -10.95 -11.02 -8.38
CA PRO A 616 -12.08 -11.66 -7.73
C PRO A 616 -12.35 -13.06 -8.29
N GLY A 617 -12.52 -14.03 -7.39
CA GLY A 617 -12.69 -15.43 -7.75
C GLY A 617 -11.42 -16.07 -8.30
N ASP A 618 -10.25 -15.71 -7.76
CA ASP A 618 -9.06 -16.54 -7.87
C ASP A 618 -9.23 -17.82 -7.03
N TRP A 619 -9.63 -18.89 -7.71
CA TRP A 619 -10.11 -20.09 -7.05
C TRP A 619 -8.98 -21.09 -6.79
N SER A 620 -8.43 -21.07 -5.58
CA SER A 620 -7.67 -22.21 -5.05
C SER A 620 -8.52 -23.48 -4.92
N SER A 621 -8.01 -24.60 -5.45
CA SER A 621 -8.67 -25.91 -5.38
C SER A 621 -8.71 -26.52 -3.98
N SER A 622 -7.93 -26.00 -3.02
CA SER A 622 -7.95 -26.45 -1.62
C SER A 622 -8.86 -25.55 -0.77
N LEU A 623 -8.61 -24.24 -0.77
CA LEU A 623 -9.30 -23.27 0.08
C LEU A 623 -10.77 -23.11 -0.34
N HIS A 624 -11.04 -22.98 -1.64
CA HIS A 624 -12.37 -22.62 -2.14
C HIS A 624 -13.23 -23.81 -2.57
N ALA A 625 -12.76 -25.05 -2.36
CA ALA A 625 -13.42 -26.27 -2.84
C ALA A 625 -14.89 -26.38 -2.40
N LYS A 626 -15.24 -25.88 -1.21
CA LYS A 626 -16.58 -25.98 -0.63
C LYS A 626 -17.54 -24.89 -1.10
N VAL A 627 -17.03 -23.78 -1.65
CA VAL A 627 -17.83 -22.58 -1.96
C VAL A 627 -17.86 -22.26 -3.46
N LYS A 628 -16.82 -22.65 -4.20
CA LYS A 628 -16.59 -22.25 -5.60
C LYS A 628 -17.81 -22.47 -6.50
N ASP A 629 -18.44 -23.64 -6.43
CA ASP A 629 -19.57 -23.95 -7.33
C ASP A 629 -20.79 -23.07 -7.07
N THR A 630 -20.97 -22.59 -5.84
CA THR A 630 -22.04 -21.65 -5.48
C THR A 630 -21.67 -20.22 -5.86
N LEU A 631 -20.41 -19.82 -5.65
CA LEU A 631 -19.98 -18.42 -5.75
C LEU A 631 -19.49 -18.02 -7.15
N ASP A 632 -18.89 -18.91 -7.93
CA ASP A 632 -18.30 -18.60 -9.25
C ASP A 632 -19.30 -17.97 -10.23
N PRO A 633 -20.56 -18.45 -10.36
CA PRO A 633 -21.55 -17.78 -11.20
C PRO A 633 -21.87 -16.35 -10.75
N LEU A 634 -21.90 -16.10 -9.43
CA LEU A 634 -22.20 -14.78 -8.87
C LEU A 634 -21.05 -13.81 -9.08
N VAL A 635 -19.81 -14.24 -8.80
CA VAL A 635 -18.60 -13.44 -9.02
C VAL A 635 -18.47 -13.08 -10.50
N LYS A 636 -18.68 -14.04 -11.41
CA LYS A 636 -18.65 -13.78 -12.86
C LYS A 636 -19.67 -12.73 -13.30
N ALA A 637 -20.88 -12.78 -12.75
CA ALA A 637 -21.93 -11.82 -13.05
C ALA A 637 -21.60 -10.40 -12.56
N ASN A 638 -20.94 -10.29 -11.41
CA ASN A 638 -20.61 -8.99 -10.80
C ASN A 638 -19.36 -8.33 -11.40
N TYR A 639 -18.42 -9.13 -11.92
CA TYR A 639 -17.04 -8.67 -12.16
C TYR A 639 -16.50 -9.05 -13.55
N LYS A 640 -17.31 -8.83 -14.59
CA LYS A 640 -16.93 -9.04 -16.00
C LYS A 640 -16.29 -10.43 -16.25
N ASN A 641 -16.95 -11.50 -15.79
CA ASN A 641 -16.41 -12.86 -15.85
C ASN A 641 -15.04 -13.02 -15.15
N LYS A 642 -14.85 -12.31 -14.03
CA LYS A 642 -13.62 -12.25 -13.22
C LYS A 642 -12.47 -11.42 -13.80
N PHE A 643 -12.65 -10.82 -14.99
CA PHE A 643 -11.62 -9.96 -15.58
C PHE A 643 -11.64 -8.52 -15.04
N GLY A 644 -12.67 -8.13 -14.30
CA GLY A 644 -12.81 -6.78 -13.78
C GLY A 644 -12.72 -6.75 -12.26
N ALA A 645 -12.13 -5.71 -11.70
CA ALA A 645 -12.11 -5.46 -10.27
C ALA A 645 -12.39 -3.99 -9.95
N ALA A 646 -12.81 -3.71 -8.72
CA ALA A 646 -13.30 -2.39 -8.35
C ALA A 646 -12.18 -1.51 -7.79
N VAL A 647 -12.14 -0.26 -8.25
CA VAL A 647 -11.36 0.81 -7.62
C VAL A 647 -12.34 1.72 -6.88
N GLY A 648 -12.14 1.94 -5.58
CA GLY A 648 -13.15 2.61 -4.77
C GLY A 648 -12.72 3.00 -3.36
N TYR A 649 -13.71 3.36 -2.55
CA TYR A 649 -13.51 3.82 -1.18
C TYR A 649 -14.72 3.51 -0.30
N LEU A 650 -14.49 3.44 1.02
CA LEU A 650 -15.56 3.42 2.00
C LEU A 650 -16.12 4.83 2.17
N THR A 651 -17.44 4.93 2.13
CA THR A 651 -18.20 6.17 2.31
C THR A 651 -19.23 5.99 3.42
N ALA A 652 -19.80 7.09 3.93
CA ALA A 652 -20.96 6.98 4.80
C ALA A 652 -22.22 6.91 3.94
N ASP A 653 -23.13 5.98 4.24
CA ASP A 653 -24.45 5.94 3.63
C ASP A 653 -25.14 7.30 3.84
N LEU A 654 -25.59 7.90 2.74
CA LEU A 654 -26.53 9.01 2.79
C LEU A 654 -27.85 8.45 3.32
N SER A 655 -28.02 8.37 4.63
CA SER A 655 -29.34 8.11 5.19
C SER A 655 -30.24 9.28 4.78
N GLN A 656 -31.22 9.02 3.90
CA GLN A 656 -32.30 9.95 3.63
C GLN A 656 -33.07 10.17 4.94
N PHE A 657 -33.05 11.41 5.46
CA PHE A 657 -34.00 11.78 6.50
C PHE A 657 -35.41 11.80 5.92
N LYS A 658 -36.30 10.95 6.45
CA LYS A 658 -37.73 11.04 6.19
C LYS A 658 -38.27 12.22 7.01
N LEU A 659 -38.57 13.33 6.35
CA LEU A 659 -39.29 14.46 6.94
C LEU A 659 -40.79 14.12 7.04
N ALA A 660 -41.13 13.27 8.01
CA ALA A 660 -42.46 13.23 8.64
C ALA A 660 -42.40 12.26 9.83
N LYS A 661 -42.60 12.79 11.04
CA LYS A 661 -43.16 11.99 12.14
C LYS A 661 -44.64 11.78 11.82
N ALA A 662 -45.09 10.52 11.82
CA ALA A 662 -46.49 10.22 12.08
C ALA A 662 -46.76 10.37 13.58
#